data_AF-A0A8B6DGS8-F1
#
_entry.id   AF-A0A8B6DGS8-F1
#
_cell.length_a   1.000
_cell.length_b   1.000
_cell.length_c   1.000
_cell.angle_alpha   90.00
_cell.angle_beta   90.00
_cell.angle_gamma   90.00
#
_symmetry.space_group_name_H-M   'P 1'
#
loop_
_entity.id
_entity.type
_entity.pdbx_description
1 polymer ?
#
loop_
_entity_poly.entity_id
_entity_poly.type
_entity_poly.pdbx_seq_one_letter_code
_entity_poly.pdbx_strand_id
1 'polypeptide(L)'
;MHELGSCMLCLNWSSLIALFCIPYGQPCTVCSFGPWMQWDGCSQTCGGGTTSRQRIVCCPKRQSYAHCINTRCRIAQSEIWQSSPCNQNCYNGGVFDRTRCKCSPGWKGDCCNEACAYPSFGDNCLQQCVCDHGVCDHVTGKCDCLIGWTGTKCNQSCANGYFGNDCQQICSCENGDCHHVSGNCTCFPGWTGGNCSTRMNFYNIRLDLRNSFSFGSWMQWGGCSQSCGGGIRERQRVVCCSNKESYAHCIHTRCRIAHRDLWQSSACNQKCYNGGIFDGSNCKCSLGWKGDCCNAACKFPYFGESCLQLCECEHGVCDPVTGKCDCLVGWNGTKCNHACKYPNFGEHCLQQCDCGHGVCDHVTGKCDCLVGWNGTTCNHACKFPYFGESCLQLCDCEHGVCDHVTGKCDCLIGWNGTKCKHGKELAQMDILVKIANKSVIVSKEIAITLLVTVNVFQVGREDTAKNCDCGHGACDHMTGKCDCLVGWNGRNCNHACKYPYFGDNCLQQCDCENGVCDHVTGNCDCLVGWNGTNCNHTCKYPYFGDNCLQQCDCEHGVCDHVTGNCDCLVGWNGTNCNHTCKFPYFGERCLQLCDCEHGVCDHVTGKCDCLVGWNGTNCNHACEFPYFGDRCLQQCECEHGVCDHVTGKCDCLDGWNGTKCNHACKFPYFGERCLQLCDCEHGVCDHVTGKCDCLVGWNGTKCNHACKFPYFGDRCLQHCECEHGMCDHVTGKCDCLDGWNGTKCNHGKQT
;
A
#
# COMPACT_ATOMS: atom_id res chain seq x y z
N MET A 1 -53.50 -44.35 -23.31
CA MET A 1 -52.67 -43.15 -23.08
C MET A 1 -52.92 -42.75 -21.64
N HIS A 2 -51.90 -42.71 -20.78
CA HIS A 2 -52.05 -42.31 -19.38
C HIS A 2 -51.44 -40.93 -19.18
N GLU A 3 -52.18 -40.04 -18.54
CA GLU A 3 -51.71 -38.71 -18.16
C GLU A 3 -50.76 -38.74 -16.95
N LEU A 4 -49.96 -37.69 -16.83
CA LEU A 4 -49.01 -37.46 -15.75
C LEU A 4 -49.76 -37.05 -14.47
N GLY A 5 -49.79 -37.94 -13.48
CA GLY A 5 -50.25 -37.64 -12.12
C GLY A 5 -49.09 -37.31 -11.19
N SER A 6 -49.10 -36.11 -10.60
CA SER A 6 -48.03 -35.58 -9.75
C SER A 6 -47.86 -36.31 -8.41
N CYS A 7 -46.62 -36.57 -8.00
CA CYS A 7 -46.30 -36.89 -6.59
C CYS A 7 -46.03 -35.60 -5.80
N MET A 8 -46.85 -35.31 -4.79
CA MET A 8 -46.68 -34.16 -3.91
C MET A 8 -45.67 -34.47 -2.80
N LEU A 9 -44.67 -33.60 -2.62
CA LEU A 9 -43.75 -33.63 -1.48
C LEU A 9 -44.46 -33.16 -0.20
N CYS A 10 -44.90 -34.10 0.65
CA CYS A 10 -45.34 -33.79 2.01
C CYS A 10 -44.15 -33.53 2.95
N LEU A 11 -43.47 -32.39 2.77
CA LEU A 11 -42.46 -31.91 3.71
C LEU A 11 -43.13 -31.31 4.95
N ASN A 12 -43.23 -32.09 6.03
CA ASN A 12 -43.54 -31.54 7.35
C ASN A 12 -42.24 -31.10 8.05
N TRP A 13 -41.95 -29.80 8.04
CA TRP A 13 -40.66 -29.21 8.45
C TRP A 13 -40.27 -29.42 9.92
N SER A 14 -41.17 -29.94 10.74
CA SER A 14 -40.95 -30.25 12.17
C SER A 14 -40.64 -31.72 12.46
N SER A 15 -40.62 -32.60 11.45
CA SER A 15 -40.37 -34.05 11.61
C SER A 15 -39.23 -34.52 10.71
N LEU A 16 -38.20 -35.15 11.28
CA LEU A 16 -36.94 -35.54 10.63
C LEU A 16 -37.03 -36.72 9.63
N ILE A 17 -38.21 -36.97 9.03
CA ILE A 17 -38.50 -38.14 8.20
C ILE A 17 -39.31 -37.72 6.97
N ALA A 18 -38.90 -38.18 5.78
CA ALA A 18 -39.68 -38.13 4.55
C ALA A 18 -40.04 -39.54 4.07
N LEU A 19 -41.29 -39.74 3.66
CA LEU A 19 -41.82 -41.01 3.15
C LEU A 19 -42.10 -40.89 1.65
N PHE A 20 -41.49 -41.77 0.86
CA PHE A 20 -41.80 -41.95 -0.56
C PHE A 20 -42.45 -43.32 -0.76
N CYS A 21 -43.65 -43.34 -1.34
CA CYS A 21 -44.35 -44.57 -1.71
C CYS A 21 -44.29 -44.77 -3.23
N ILE A 22 -43.97 -45.99 -3.66
CA ILE A 22 -44.11 -46.45 -5.05
C ILE A 22 -45.16 -47.58 -5.04
N PRO A 23 -46.03 -47.72 -6.06
CA PRO A 23 -46.96 -48.84 -6.13
C PRO A 23 -46.23 -50.19 -6.19
N TYR A 24 -46.87 -51.27 -5.72
CA TYR A 24 -46.36 -52.65 -5.69
C TYR A 24 -45.33 -53.00 -4.59
N GLY A 25 -45.77 -52.89 -3.33
CA GLY A 25 -45.65 -54.03 -2.40
C GLY A 25 -44.29 -54.33 -1.75
N GLN A 26 -43.35 -53.40 -1.70
CA GLN A 26 -42.13 -53.52 -0.89
C GLN A 26 -41.97 -52.36 0.11
N PRO A 27 -41.34 -52.56 1.28
CA PRO A 27 -41.32 -51.59 2.36
C PRO A 27 -40.44 -50.37 2.06
N CYS A 28 -40.94 -49.18 2.40
CA CYS A 28 -40.29 -47.90 2.12
C CYS A 28 -38.93 -47.77 2.83
N THR A 29 -37.90 -47.34 2.10
CA THR A 29 -36.58 -47.01 2.69
C THR A 29 -36.60 -45.60 3.28
N VAL A 30 -36.51 -45.49 4.61
CA VAL A 30 -36.37 -44.20 5.30
C VAL A 30 -34.93 -43.70 5.14
N CYS A 31 -34.72 -42.56 4.49
CA CYS A 31 -33.45 -41.83 4.54
C CYS A 31 -33.48 -40.83 5.70
N SER A 32 -32.38 -40.73 6.45
CA SER A 32 -32.20 -39.74 7.51
C SER A 32 -31.42 -38.53 7.01
N PHE A 33 -31.85 -37.35 7.44
CA PHE A 33 -31.10 -36.11 7.25
C PHE A 33 -30.17 -35.89 8.43
N GLY A 34 -28.88 -35.73 8.15
CA GLY A 34 -27.92 -35.26 9.14
C GLY A 34 -28.13 -33.78 9.49
N PRO A 35 -27.40 -33.26 10.50
CA PRO A 35 -27.43 -31.84 10.83
C PRO A 35 -26.99 -30.99 9.63
N TRP A 36 -27.45 -29.75 9.61
CA TRP A 36 -26.91 -28.72 8.71
C TRP A 36 -25.44 -28.47 9.04
N MET A 37 -24.62 -28.38 7.99
CA MET A 37 -23.26 -27.86 8.08
C MET A 37 -23.28 -26.39 8.50
N GLN A 38 -22.12 -25.87 8.89
CA GLN A 38 -21.97 -24.43 9.11
C GLN A 38 -22.25 -23.65 7.82
N TRP A 39 -22.56 -22.36 8.00
CA TRP A 39 -22.68 -21.43 6.89
C TRP A 39 -21.31 -21.18 6.26
N ASP A 40 -21.24 -21.28 4.94
CA ASP A 40 -20.06 -20.92 4.15
C ASP A 40 -19.72 -19.44 4.36
N GLY A 41 -18.47 -19.05 4.08
CA GLY A 41 -18.08 -17.64 4.04
C GLY A 41 -19.02 -16.84 3.12
N CYS A 42 -19.39 -15.62 3.53
CA CYS A 42 -20.26 -14.78 2.72
C CYS A 42 -19.58 -14.47 1.37
N SER A 43 -20.31 -14.60 0.27
CA SER A 43 -19.76 -14.45 -1.10
C SER A 43 -19.18 -13.05 -1.40
N GLN A 44 -19.50 -12.05 -0.57
CA GLN A 44 -19.06 -10.66 -0.64
C GLN A 44 -18.73 -10.20 0.77
N THR A 45 -17.71 -9.35 0.96
CA THR A 45 -17.32 -8.81 2.28
C THR A 45 -18.20 -7.63 2.73
N CYS A 46 -18.84 -6.95 1.80
CA CYS A 46 -19.78 -5.84 1.96
C CYS A 46 -20.67 -5.78 0.71
N GLY A 47 -21.62 -4.85 0.60
CA GLY A 47 -22.37 -4.70 -0.65
C GLY A 47 -23.47 -5.75 -0.92
N GLY A 48 -23.68 -6.70 -0.01
CA GLY A 48 -24.71 -7.74 -0.11
C GLY A 48 -24.22 -9.03 -0.78
N GLY A 49 -23.75 -9.97 0.05
CA GLY A 49 -23.43 -11.33 -0.38
C GLY A 49 -24.53 -12.34 -0.05
N THR A 50 -24.34 -13.56 -0.54
CA THR A 50 -25.09 -14.73 -0.10
C THR A 50 -24.13 -15.71 0.58
N THR A 51 -24.58 -16.29 1.68
CA THR A 51 -23.96 -17.46 2.31
C THR A 51 -24.85 -18.67 2.07
N SER A 52 -24.23 -19.82 1.90
CA SER A 52 -24.90 -21.11 1.69
C SER A 52 -24.57 -22.08 2.83
N ARG A 53 -25.41 -23.09 3.00
CA ARG A 53 -25.05 -24.30 3.74
C ARG A 53 -25.76 -25.53 3.18
N GLN A 54 -25.14 -26.68 3.40
CA GLN A 54 -25.62 -27.99 2.97
C GLN A 54 -25.90 -28.89 4.18
N ARG A 55 -26.54 -30.04 3.96
CA ARG A 55 -26.64 -31.12 4.96
C ARG A 55 -26.43 -32.49 4.34
N ILE A 56 -25.94 -33.42 5.16
CA ILE A 56 -25.67 -34.80 4.73
C ILE A 56 -26.97 -35.60 4.66
N VAL A 57 -27.11 -36.47 3.66
CA VAL A 57 -28.22 -37.43 3.56
C VAL A 57 -27.69 -38.85 3.66
N CYS A 58 -28.31 -39.67 4.51
CA CYS A 58 -27.95 -41.06 4.75
C CYS A 58 -29.14 -41.97 4.38
N CYS A 59 -28.96 -42.88 3.41
CA CYS A 59 -29.99 -43.83 2.97
C CYS A 59 -29.54 -45.28 3.24
N PRO A 60 -30.31 -46.12 3.97
CA PRO A 60 -29.82 -47.42 4.47
C PRO A 60 -29.61 -48.55 3.44
N LYS A 61 -30.28 -48.56 2.28
CA LYS A 61 -30.17 -49.65 1.29
C LYS A 61 -30.13 -49.16 -0.15
N ARG A 62 -29.38 -49.90 -0.99
CA ARG A 62 -29.21 -49.64 -2.42
C ARG A 62 -30.46 -50.06 -3.20
N GLN A 63 -31.11 -49.11 -3.87
CA GLN A 63 -31.55 -49.32 -5.26
C GLN A 63 -31.79 -47.97 -5.98
N SER A 64 -31.21 -47.87 -7.18
CA SER A 64 -31.60 -46.97 -8.29
C SER A 64 -32.05 -45.54 -7.97
N TYR A 65 -31.23 -44.76 -7.26
CA TYR A 65 -31.10 -43.33 -7.54
C TYR A 65 -29.65 -43.05 -7.95
N ALA A 66 -29.45 -42.21 -8.97
CA ALA A 66 -28.13 -42.00 -9.59
C ALA A 66 -27.04 -41.46 -8.63
N HIS A 67 -27.45 -40.93 -7.46
CA HIS A 67 -26.55 -40.34 -6.47
C HIS A 67 -25.99 -41.30 -5.39
N CYS A 68 -26.37 -42.58 -5.36
CA CYS A 68 -25.96 -43.51 -4.30
C CYS A 68 -25.30 -44.81 -4.81
N ILE A 69 -24.03 -44.70 -5.23
CA ILE A 69 -23.13 -45.86 -5.42
C ILE A 69 -22.16 -45.93 -4.23
N ASN A 70 -22.08 -47.11 -3.62
CA ASN A 70 -21.45 -47.43 -2.33
C ASN A 70 -22.12 -46.83 -1.08
N THR A 71 -22.17 -47.67 -0.04
CA THR A 71 -22.97 -47.51 1.19
C THR A 71 -22.31 -46.60 2.21
N ARG A 72 -22.12 -45.32 1.84
CA ARG A 72 -21.67 -44.25 2.76
C ARG A 72 -22.46 -42.99 2.47
N CYS A 73 -22.82 -42.24 3.51
CA CYS A 73 -23.51 -40.96 3.37
C CYS A 73 -22.68 -39.99 2.52
N ARG A 74 -23.35 -39.16 1.72
CA ARG A 74 -22.71 -38.15 0.87
C ARG A 74 -23.43 -36.80 1.00
N ILE A 75 -22.70 -35.75 0.66
CA ILE A 75 -23.22 -34.39 0.51
C ILE A 75 -24.09 -34.38 -0.76
N ALA A 76 -25.34 -33.91 -0.64
CA ALA A 76 -26.28 -33.88 -1.76
C ALA A 76 -25.99 -32.68 -2.68
N GLN A 77 -25.90 -32.90 -4.00
CA GLN A 77 -25.37 -31.87 -4.91
C GLN A 77 -26.36 -30.79 -5.35
N SER A 78 -27.68 -30.93 -5.20
CA SER A 78 -28.64 -29.99 -5.83
C SER A 78 -29.91 -29.59 -5.06
N GLU A 79 -30.51 -30.43 -4.21
CA GLU A 79 -31.91 -30.17 -3.73
C GLU A 79 -32.09 -29.93 -2.22
N ILE A 80 -31.00 -29.72 -1.46
CA ILE A 80 -31.11 -29.37 -0.02
C ILE A 80 -30.07 -28.33 0.39
N TRP A 81 -29.99 -27.26 -0.40
CA TRP A 81 -29.23 -26.06 -0.05
C TRP A 81 -30.12 -25.08 0.73
N GLN A 82 -29.56 -24.43 1.75
CA GLN A 82 -30.16 -23.24 2.35
C GLN A 82 -29.24 -22.06 2.06
N SER A 83 -29.80 -20.94 1.59
CA SER A 83 -29.08 -19.70 1.33
C SER A 83 -29.64 -18.56 2.18
N SER A 84 -28.78 -17.69 2.71
CA SER A 84 -29.16 -16.48 3.43
C SER A 84 -28.41 -15.26 2.88
N PRO A 85 -29.02 -14.07 2.85
CA PRO A 85 -28.28 -12.82 2.67
C PRO A 85 -27.28 -12.61 3.82
N CYS A 86 -26.16 -11.96 3.53
CA CYS A 86 -25.12 -11.59 4.48
C CYS A 86 -24.38 -10.32 3.99
N ASN A 87 -23.61 -9.69 4.87
CA ASN A 87 -22.76 -8.52 4.58
C ASN A 87 -23.46 -7.39 3.81
N GLN A 88 -24.66 -7.02 4.28
CA GLN A 88 -25.52 -5.96 3.72
C GLN A 88 -25.09 -4.53 4.11
N ASN A 89 -23.86 -4.36 4.58
CA ASN A 89 -23.36 -3.05 5.03
C ASN A 89 -22.82 -2.24 3.85
N CYS A 90 -23.10 -0.94 3.88
CA CYS A 90 -22.69 0.06 2.90
C CYS A 90 -21.92 1.18 3.60
N TYR A 91 -20.86 1.68 2.97
CA TYR A 91 -20.03 2.76 3.52
C TYR A 91 -20.50 4.13 3.00
N ASN A 92 -19.95 5.20 3.59
CA ASN A 92 -20.13 6.59 3.15
C ASN A 92 -21.60 7.03 2.91
N GLY A 93 -22.49 6.64 3.82
CA GLY A 93 -23.92 6.97 3.74
C GLY A 93 -24.67 6.26 2.60
N GLY A 94 -24.11 5.21 2.00
CA GLY A 94 -24.83 4.31 1.11
C GLY A 94 -25.95 3.57 1.84
N VAL A 95 -27.04 3.27 1.14
CA VAL A 95 -28.19 2.52 1.67
C VAL A 95 -28.29 1.17 0.96
N PHE A 96 -28.45 0.09 1.71
CA PHE A 96 -28.60 -1.24 1.12
C PHE A 96 -30.00 -1.42 0.51
N ASP A 97 -30.08 -1.61 -0.81
CA ASP A 97 -31.32 -1.84 -1.54
C ASP A 97 -31.34 -3.26 -2.14
N ARG A 98 -32.08 -4.16 -1.47
CA ARG A 98 -32.36 -5.58 -1.80
C ARG A 98 -31.14 -6.49 -1.95
N THR A 99 -30.25 -6.18 -2.89
CA THR A 99 -29.10 -7.02 -3.29
C THR A 99 -27.82 -6.22 -3.55
N ARG A 100 -27.84 -4.89 -3.43
CA ARG A 100 -26.63 -4.04 -3.60
C ARG A 100 -26.70 -2.77 -2.76
N CYS A 101 -25.55 -2.16 -2.49
CA CYS A 101 -25.52 -0.80 -1.97
C CYS A 101 -25.92 0.21 -3.06
N LYS A 102 -26.81 1.13 -2.70
CA LYS A 102 -27.07 2.36 -3.43
C LYS A 102 -26.26 3.48 -2.78
N CYS A 103 -25.24 3.96 -3.48
CA CYS A 103 -24.32 4.96 -2.94
C CYS A 103 -24.94 6.35 -2.85
N SER A 104 -24.50 7.11 -1.86
CA SER A 104 -24.74 8.55 -1.79
C SER A 104 -23.87 9.29 -2.83
N PRO A 105 -24.28 10.48 -3.29
CA PRO A 105 -23.52 11.25 -4.30
C PRO A 105 -22.05 11.45 -3.88
N GLY A 106 -21.16 11.37 -4.86
CA GLY A 106 -19.71 11.42 -4.67
C GLY A 106 -19.03 10.08 -4.36
N TRP A 107 -19.81 8.98 -4.27
CA TRP A 107 -19.29 7.64 -3.98
C TRP A 107 -19.80 6.59 -4.96
N LYS A 108 -18.98 5.57 -5.22
CA LYS A 108 -19.24 4.43 -6.11
C LYS A 108 -18.63 3.12 -5.56
N GLY A 109 -18.75 2.04 -6.34
CA GLY A 109 -18.30 0.69 -5.98
C GLY A 109 -19.39 -0.09 -5.24
N ASP A 110 -19.29 -1.42 -5.24
CA ASP A 110 -20.34 -2.30 -4.69
C ASP A 110 -20.62 -2.09 -3.19
N CYS A 111 -19.66 -1.50 -2.46
CA CYS A 111 -19.77 -1.16 -1.05
C CYS A 111 -19.78 0.35 -0.76
N CYS A 112 -19.79 1.21 -1.80
CA CYS A 112 -19.74 2.68 -1.68
C CYS A 112 -18.48 3.24 -0.98
N ASN A 113 -17.36 2.54 -1.10
CA ASN A 113 -16.07 2.87 -0.50
C ASN A 113 -15.12 3.66 -1.43
N GLU A 114 -15.42 3.75 -2.73
CA GLU A 114 -14.63 4.53 -3.70
C GLU A 114 -15.22 5.93 -3.87
N ALA A 115 -14.43 6.98 -3.63
CA ALA A 115 -14.82 8.34 -4.00
C ALA A 115 -14.82 8.50 -5.54
N CYS A 116 -15.57 9.47 -6.06
CA CYS A 116 -15.52 9.80 -7.48
C CYS A 116 -14.13 10.34 -7.86
N ALA A 117 -13.43 9.60 -8.72
CA ALA A 117 -12.12 9.99 -9.21
C ALA A 117 -12.25 11.17 -10.18
N TYR A 118 -11.33 12.14 -10.11
CA TYR A 118 -11.27 13.26 -11.05
C TYR A 118 -11.19 12.73 -12.50
N PRO A 119 -11.97 13.27 -13.46
CA PRO A 119 -12.79 14.49 -13.39
C PRO A 119 -14.29 14.23 -13.13
N SER A 120 -14.67 13.29 -12.27
CA SER A 120 -16.09 12.92 -12.03
C SER A 120 -16.61 13.28 -10.63
N PHE A 121 -17.92 13.53 -10.52
CA PHE A 121 -18.61 13.85 -9.26
C PHE A 121 -20.09 13.40 -9.25
N GLY A 122 -20.74 13.53 -8.09
CA GLY A 122 -22.20 13.37 -7.94
C GLY A 122 -22.67 11.90 -7.94
N ASP A 123 -23.97 11.70 -8.21
CA ASP A 123 -24.59 10.36 -8.16
C ASP A 123 -23.91 9.38 -9.12
N ASN A 124 -23.38 8.28 -8.57
CA ASN A 124 -22.61 7.24 -9.28
C ASN A 124 -21.45 7.79 -10.13
N CYS A 125 -20.93 8.98 -9.83
CA CYS A 125 -19.82 9.60 -10.57
C CYS A 125 -20.11 9.84 -12.07
N LEU A 126 -21.36 10.08 -12.44
CA LEU A 126 -21.77 10.27 -13.84
C LEU A 126 -21.64 11.73 -14.32
N GLN A 127 -21.35 12.67 -13.43
CA GLN A 127 -21.26 14.11 -13.76
C GLN A 127 -19.79 14.50 -13.88
N GLN A 128 -19.43 15.31 -14.88
CA GLN A 128 -18.05 15.69 -15.15
C GLN A 128 -17.73 17.09 -14.63
N CYS A 129 -16.68 17.20 -13.80
CA CYS A 129 -16.14 18.46 -13.30
C CYS A 129 -15.53 19.30 -14.43
N VAL A 130 -15.78 20.62 -14.40
CA VAL A 130 -15.19 21.59 -15.33
C VAL A 130 -14.67 22.80 -14.54
N CYS A 131 -13.45 22.63 -14.01
CA CYS A 131 -12.71 23.65 -13.28
C CYS A 131 -11.39 23.92 -14.01
N ASP A 132 -11.13 25.17 -14.39
CA ASP A 132 -9.91 25.52 -15.16
C ASP A 132 -8.70 25.67 -14.23
N HIS A 133 -8.85 26.50 -13.18
CA HIS A 133 -7.82 26.74 -12.16
C HIS A 133 -8.38 26.51 -10.74
N GLY A 134 -8.94 25.34 -10.51
CA GLY A 134 -9.53 24.94 -9.22
C GLY A 134 -9.66 23.43 -9.08
N VAL A 135 -9.84 22.95 -7.85
CA VAL A 135 -10.12 21.54 -7.54
C VAL A 135 -11.63 21.38 -7.39
N CYS A 136 -12.17 20.26 -7.87
CA CYS A 136 -13.60 19.99 -7.85
C CYS A 136 -13.99 19.13 -6.64
N ASP A 137 -15.00 19.57 -5.88
CA ASP A 137 -15.61 18.77 -4.82
C ASP A 137 -16.34 17.54 -5.42
N HIS A 138 -15.98 16.34 -4.98
CA HIS A 138 -16.47 15.10 -5.59
C HIS A 138 -17.95 14.81 -5.32
N VAL A 139 -18.59 15.47 -4.34
CA VAL A 139 -20.03 15.31 -4.04
C VAL A 139 -20.89 16.25 -4.88
N THR A 140 -20.51 17.52 -4.91
CA THR A 140 -21.33 18.65 -5.39
C THR A 140 -20.90 19.20 -6.75
N GLY A 141 -19.67 18.91 -7.19
CA GLY A 141 -19.11 19.43 -8.44
C GLY A 141 -18.69 20.89 -8.38
N LYS A 142 -18.71 21.50 -7.19
CA LYS A 142 -18.26 22.88 -6.99
C LYS A 142 -16.74 22.96 -7.16
N CYS A 143 -16.28 23.94 -7.94
CA CYS A 143 -14.86 24.27 -8.03
C CYS A 143 -14.46 25.16 -6.85
N ASP A 144 -13.46 24.73 -6.07
CA ASP A 144 -12.73 25.57 -5.14
C ASP A 144 -11.50 26.12 -5.85
N CYS A 145 -11.42 27.45 -5.95
CA CYS A 145 -10.48 28.13 -6.83
C CYS A 145 -9.09 28.28 -6.22
N LEU A 146 -8.07 28.12 -7.06
CA LEU A 146 -6.70 28.43 -6.68
C LEU A 146 -6.53 29.94 -6.48
N ILE A 147 -5.59 30.33 -5.63
CA ILE A 147 -5.37 31.73 -5.24
C ILE A 147 -5.21 32.67 -6.44
N GLY A 148 -5.90 33.81 -6.39
CA GLY A 148 -5.96 34.78 -7.47
C GLY A 148 -6.98 34.46 -8.57
N TRP A 149 -7.70 33.34 -8.48
CA TRP A 149 -8.79 32.97 -9.40
C TRP A 149 -10.14 32.93 -8.70
N THR A 150 -11.19 33.20 -9.47
CA THR A 150 -12.58 33.30 -8.99
C THR A 150 -13.56 32.92 -10.10
N GLY A 151 -14.86 33.00 -9.79
CA GLY A 151 -15.95 32.53 -10.63
C GLY A 151 -16.22 31.02 -10.46
N THR A 152 -17.41 30.57 -10.84
CA THR A 152 -17.91 29.21 -10.54
C THR A 152 -17.16 28.06 -11.22
N LYS A 153 -16.25 28.36 -12.16
CA LYS A 153 -15.33 27.42 -12.82
C LYS A 153 -13.85 27.79 -12.65
N CYS A 154 -13.56 28.78 -11.82
CA CYS A 154 -12.20 29.27 -11.56
C CYS A 154 -11.46 29.72 -12.83
N ASN A 155 -12.18 30.40 -13.73
CA ASN A 155 -11.68 30.83 -15.04
C ASN A 155 -11.50 32.35 -15.18
N GLN A 156 -11.69 33.09 -14.08
CA GLN A 156 -11.50 34.54 -14.02
C GLN A 156 -10.41 34.86 -13.00
N SER A 157 -9.41 35.64 -13.38
CA SER A 157 -8.46 36.22 -12.42
C SER A 157 -9.16 37.26 -11.55
N CYS A 158 -8.67 37.51 -10.34
CA CYS A 158 -9.17 38.60 -9.50
C CYS A 158 -9.18 39.95 -10.25
N ALA A 159 -10.23 40.73 -10.00
CA ALA A 159 -10.38 42.07 -10.57
C ALA A 159 -9.21 42.97 -10.14
N ASN A 160 -8.76 43.84 -11.03
CA ASN A 160 -7.61 44.70 -10.79
C ASN A 160 -7.85 45.59 -9.54
N GLY A 161 -6.90 45.57 -8.60
CA GLY A 161 -7.07 46.12 -7.25
C GLY A 161 -7.42 45.10 -6.17
N TYR A 162 -7.71 43.84 -6.52
CA TYR A 162 -7.98 42.73 -5.60
C TYR A 162 -7.08 41.53 -5.88
N PHE A 163 -6.75 40.76 -4.84
CA PHE A 163 -5.88 39.59 -4.94
C PHE A 163 -6.10 38.52 -3.85
N GLY A 164 -5.37 37.41 -3.97
CA GLY A 164 -5.31 36.35 -2.96
C GLY A 164 -6.44 35.34 -3.07
N ASN A 165 -6.68 34.56 -2.00
CA ASN A 165 -7.78 33.60 -1.96
C ASN A 165 -9.14 34.33 -2.00
N ASP A 166 -10.08 33.80 -2.80
CA ASP A 166 -11.40 34.39 -3.09
C ASP A 166 -11.37 35.89 -3.50
N CYS A 167 -10.22 36.42 -3.93
CA CYS A 167 -10.01 37.84 -4.22
C CYS A 167 -10.32 38.81 -3.07
N GLN A 168 -10.24 38.35 -1.82
CA GLN A 168 -10.67 39.13 -0.64
C GLN A 168 -9.65 40.19 -0.20
N GLN A 169 -8.42 40.17 -0.70
CA GLN A 169 -7.36 41.10 -0.30
C GLN A 169 -7.30 42.30 -1.26
N ILE A 170 -7.12 43.51 -0.75
CA ILE A 170 -7.12 44.76 -1.55
C ILE A 170 -5.69 45.24 -1.75
N CYS A 171 -5.33 45.59 -2.99
CA CYS A 171 -3.99 46.08 -3.33
C CYS A 171 -3.81 47.57 -3.02
N SER A 172 -2.61 47.97 -2.62
CA SER A 172 -2.27 49.36 -2.30
C SER A 172 -1.67 50.16 -3.47
N CYS A 173 -1.90 49.75 -4.72
CA CYS A 173 -1.27 50.32 -5.91
C CYS A 173 -1.90 51.68 -6.30
N GLU A 174 -1.10 52.75 -6.40
CA GLU A 174 -1.61 54.07 -6.80
C GLU A 174 -1.55 54.28 -8.32
N ASN A 175 -0.36 54.18 -8.94
CA ASN A 175 -0.15 54.38 -10.37
C ASN A 175 0.41 53.12 -11.04
N GLY A 176 -0.27 51.99 -10.88
CA GLY A 176 0.10 50.72 -11.50
C GLY A 176 -0.97 49.64 -11.35
N ASP A 177 -0.90 48.64 -12.23
CA ASP A 177 -1.78 47.47 -12.19
C ASP A 177 -1.40 46.53 -11.04
N CYS A 178 -2.40 45.89 -10.42
CA CYS A 178 -2.17 44.92 -9.36
C CYS A 178 -2.14 43.48 -9.87
N HIS A 179 -1.21 42.68 -9.35
CA HIS A 179 -1.13 41.26 -9.61
C HIS A 179 -2.17 40.43 -8.82
N HIS A 180 -3.17 39.91 -9.54
CA HIS A 180 -4.31 39.13 -9.02
C HIS A 180 -3.99 38.00 -8.02
N VAL A 181 -2.81 37.38 -8.05
CA VAL A 181 -2.43 36.35 -7.06
C VAL A 181 -1.79 36.94 -5.79
N SER A 182 -1.01 38.02 -5.92
CA SER A 182 0.00 38.40 -4.92
C SER A 182 0.00 39.86 -4.48
N GLY A 183 -0.88 40.71 -5.03
CA GLY A 183 -1.07 42.08 -4.55
C GLY A 183 -0.02 43.10 -5.00
N ASN A 184 1.04 42.64 -5.67
CA ASN A 184 2.17 43.49 -6.05
C ASN A 184 1.84 44.39 -7.27
N CYS A 185 2.45 45.57 -7.31
CA CYS A 185 2.12 46.63 -8.25
C CYS A 185 3.11 46.70 -9.42
N THR A 186 2.59 46.70 -10.65
CA THR A 186 3.36 47.01 -11.88
C THR A 186 3.14 48.46 -12.30
N CYS A 187 4.14 49.31 -12.09
CA CYS A 187 4.01 50.75 -12.24
C CYS A 187 3.90 51.22 -13.69
N PHE A 188 3.03 52.21 -13.93
CA PHE A 188 2.89 52.85 -15.23
C PHE A 188 4.14 53.66 -15.61
N PRO A 189 4.44 53.82 -16.92
CA PRO A 189 5.67 54.47 -17.38
C PRO A 189 5.95 55.83 -16.74
N GLY A 190 7.16 55.98 -16.19
CA GLY A 190 7.58 57.17 -15.46
C GLY A 190 7.35 57.10 -13.95
N TRP A 191 6.59 56.11 -13.45
CA TRP A 191 6.40 55.84 -12.01
C TRP A 191 7.22 54.62 -11.54
N THR A 192 7.52 54.58 -10.24
CA THR A 192 8.35 53.58 -9.57
C THR A 192 8.07 53.53 -8.06
N GLY A 193 8.67 52.57 -7.36
CA GLY A 193 8.43 52.27 -5.93
C GLY A 193 7.39 51.16 -5.74
N GLY A 194 7.37 50.53 -4.56
CA GLY A 194 6.58 49.31 -4.31
C GLY A 194 5.06 49.45 -4.44
N ASN A 195 4.53 50.67 -4.30
CA ASN A 195 3.12 51.00 -4.56
C ASN A 195 2.93 51.98 -5.75
N CYS A 196 3.99 52.23 -6.53
CA CYS A 196 3.99 53.12 -7.70
C CYS A 196 3.68 54.59 -7.42
N SER A 197 4.21 55.13 -6.31
CA SER A 197 4.02 56.50 -5.85
C SER A 197 5.12 57.50 -6.27
N THR A 198 6.25 57.05 -6.83
CA THR A 198 7.45 57.89 -7.08
C THR A 198 7.73 58.09 -8.58
N ARG A 199 8.30 59.22 -9.04
CA ARG A 199 8.49 59.55 -10.48
C ARG A 199 9.98 59.68 -10.90
N MET A 200 10.35 59.22 -12.12
CA MET A 200 11.76 59.14 -12.61
C MET A 200 12.22 60.29 -13.57
N ASN A 201 13.55 60.53 -13.66
CA ASN A 201 14.24 61.54 -14.52
C ASN A 201 15.61 61.02 -15.07
N PHE A 202 16.09 61.49 -16.24
CA PHE A 202 17.34 61.04 -16.91
C PHE A 202 18.14 62.15 -17.64
N TYR A 203 19.47 61.97 -17.82
CA TYR A 203 20.39 62.88 -18.57
C TYR A 203 21.47 62.13 -19.42
N ASN A 204 22.16 62.88 -20.31
CA ASN A 204 22.88 62.46 -21.54
C ASN A 204 24.35 61.97 -21.42
N ILE A 205 24.91 61.41 -22.53
CA ILE A 205 26.32 61.57 -23.00
C ILE A 205 26.41 61.56 -24.56
N ARG A 206 27.39 62.28 -25.13
CA ARG A 206 27.81 62.37 -26.56
C ARG A 206 29.35 62.23 -26.64
N LEU A 207 29.92 61.77 -27.77
CA LEU A 207 31.19 62.29 -28.36
C LEU A 207 31.48 61.72 -29.77
N ASP A 208 32.35 62.41 -30.51
CA ASP A 208 32.39 62.56 -31.97
C ASP A 208 32.96 61.43 -32.88
N LEU A 209 32.31 61.25 -34.04
CA LEU A 209 32.84 60.70 -35.32
C LEU A 209 31.89 61.14 -36.47
N ARG A 210 31.96 62.38 -36.96
CA ARG A 210 30.78 63.02 -37.62
C ARG A 210 30.79 63.24 -39.14
N ASN A 211 31.89 63.04 -39.88
CA ASN A 211 32.00 63.62 -41.25
C ASN A 211 32.19 62.66 -42.47
N SER A 212 32.26 61.33 -42.31
CA SER A 212 32.52 60.41 -43.47
C SER A 212 31.42 59.37 -43.75
N PHE A 213 30.49 59.19 -42.81
CA PHE A 213 29.41 58.19 -42.88
C PHE A 213 28.22 58.68 -42.05
N SER A 214 27.01 58.36 -42.50
CA SER A 214 25.78 58.58 -41.73
C SER A 214 25.21 57.24 -41.27
N PHE A 215 24.75 57.21 -40.02
CA PHE A 215 24.04 56.07 -39.46
C PHE A 215 22.54 56.29 -39.64
N GLY A 216 21.87 55.36 -40.30
CA GLY A 216 20.41 55.28 -40.28
C GLY A 216 19.91 54.86 -38.89
N SER A 217 18.59 54.95 -38.70
CA SER A 217 17.93 54.46 -37.49
C SER A 217 18.27 53.00 -37.20
N TRP A 218 18.35 52.66 -35.92
CA TRP A 218 18.41 51.27 -35.48
C TRP A 218 17.15 50.53 -35.94
N MET A 219 17.31 49.30 -36.44
CA MET A 219 16.19 48.39 -36.63
C MET A 219 15.59 48.02 -35.27
N GLN A 220 14.39 47.44 -35.28
CA GLN A 220 13.81 46.89 -34.05
C GLN A 220 14.71 45.77 -33.49
N TRP A 221 14.62 45.56 -32.17
CA TRP A 221 15.31 44.45 -31.52
C TRP A 221 14.84 43.11 -32.08
N GLY A 222 15.79 42.21 -32.36
CA GLY A 222 15.47 40.82 -32.61
C GLY A 222 14.89 40.13 -31.37
N GLY A 223 14.48 38.87 -31.56
CA GLY A 223 14.10 38.01 -30.43
C GLY A 223 15.23 37.90 -29.40
N CYS A 224 14.87 37.68 -28.14
CA CYS A 224 15.83 37.38 -27.10
C CYS A 224 16.35 35.95 -27.27
N SER A 225 17.66 35.72 -27.07
CA SER A 225 18.27 34.39 -27.20
C SER A 225 17.74 33.35 -26.21
N GLN A 226 17.11 33.79 -25.12
CA GLN A 226 16.45 32.96 -24.12
C GLN A 226 15.09 33.57 -23.76
N SER A 227 14.10 32.75 -23.41
CA SER A 227 12.75 33.19 -23.02
C SER A 227 12.67 33.74 -21.58
N CYS A 228 13.62 33.35 -20.73
CA CYS A 228 13.79 33.68 -19.33
C CYS A 228 15.26 33.41 -18.95
N GLY A 229 15.67 33.62 -17.69
CA GLY A 229 17.01 33.19 -17.25
C GLY A 229 18.19 34.09 -17.63
N GLY A 230 17.99 35.13 -18.45
CA GLY A 230 19.05 36.07 -18.87
C GLY A 230 19.55 35.86 -20.30
N GLY A 231 18.78 36.31 -21.29
CA GLY A 231 19.17 36.27 -22.70
C GLY A 231 19.82 37.57 -23.20
N ILE A 232 20.37 37.49 -24.41
CA ILE A 232 20.85 38.64 -25.19
C ILE A 232 19.96 38.79 -26.42
N ARG A 233 19.52 40.03 -26.69
CA ARG A 233 18.90 40.41 -27.96
C ARG A 233 19.82 41.38 -28.68
N GLU A 234 19.82 41.27 -29.99
CA GLU A 234 20.68 42.07 -30.85
C GLU A 234 19.84 42.91 -31.81
N ARG A 235 20.38 44.06 -32.20
CA ARG A 235 19.85 44.86 -33.30
C ARG A 235 20.97 45.44 -34.14
N GLN A 236 20.68 45.56 -35.42
CA GLN A 236 21.56 46.16 -36.41
C GLN A 236 20.97 47.51 -36.88
N ARG A 237 21.82 48.33 -37.49
CA ARG A 237 21.44 49.60 -38.12
C ARG A 237 21.96 49.63 -39.54
N VAL A 238 21.47 50.58 -40.32
CA VAL A 238 21.99 50.84 -41.66
C VAL A 238 23.16 51.84 -41.56
N VAL A 239 24.26 51.56 -42.26
CA VAL A 239 25.39 52.46 -42.42
C VAL A 239 25.41 52.96 -43.87
N CYS A 240 25.45 54.28 -44.04
CA CYS A 240 25.52 54.95 -45.33
C CYS A 240 26.89 55.64 -45.44
N CYS A 241 27.81 55.05 -46.20
CA CYS A 241 29.11 55.65 -46.49
C CYS A 241 28.99 56.75 -47.55
N SER A 242 29.54 57.93 -47.28
CA SER A 242 29.54 59.05 -48.23
C SER A 242 30.71 58.97 -49.24
N ASN A 243 31.84 58.39 -48.83
CA ASN A 243 33.06 58.23 -49.65
C ASN A 243 33.66 56.81 -49.49
N LYS A 244 34.46 56.37 -50.46
CA LYS A 244 34.97 54.98 -50.57
C LYS A 244 36.11 54.59 -49.61
N GLU A 245 36.79 55.53 -48.95
CA GLU A 245 38.16 55.31 -48.44
C GLU A 245 38.34 55.36 -46.90
N SER A 246 37.32 54.99 -46.10
CA SER A 246 37.46 55.02 -44.62
C SER A 246 36.90 53.83 -43.84
N TYR A 247 36.41 52.78 -44.51
CA TYR A 247 36.05 51.52 -43.86
C TYR A 247 36.17 50.35 -44.83
N ALA A 248 36.81 49.26 -44.40
CA ALA A 248 37.20 48.13 -45.26
C ALA A 248 36.04 47.40 -45.98
N HIS A 249 34.79 47.67 -45.59
CA HIS A 249 33.59 47.05 -46.17
C HIS A 249 32.75 47.97 -47.09
N CYS A 250 33.13 49.23 -47.32
CA CYS A 250 32.35 50.16 -48.15
C CYS A 250 32.72 50.14 -49.64
N ILE A 251 32.30 49.09 -50.35
CA ILE A 251 32.63 48.86 -51.77
C ILE A 251 31.85 49.77 -52.75
N HIS A 252 30.68 50.30 -52.36
CA HIS A 252 29.86 51.19 -53.19
C HIS A 252 29.18 52.30 -52.38
N THR A 253 28.83 53.41 -53.04
CA THR A 253 28.11 54.59 -52.50
C THR A 253 26.63 54.31 -52.22
N ARG A 254 26.34 53.25 -51.46
CA ARG A 254 24.98 52.82 -51.11
C ARG A 254 24.92 52.42 -49.63
N CYS A 255 23.82 52.77 -48.99
CA CYS A 255 23.50 52.32 -47.64
C CYS A 255 23.41 50.77 -47.58
N ARG A 256 24.02 50.17 -46.55
CA ARG A 256 23.95 48.72 -46.28
C ARG A 256 23.72 48.45 -44.79
N ILE A 257 23.19 47.27 -44.49
CA ILE A 257 23.07 46.79 -43.11
C ILE A 257 24.47 46.64 -42.50
N ALA A 258 24.65 47.07 -41.25
CA ALA A 258 25.93 47.04 -40.56
C ALA A 258 26.46 45.61 -40.35
N HIS A 259 27.78 45.45 -40.48
CA HIS A 259 28.47 44.20 -40.15
C HIS A 259 28.34 43.89 -38.65
N ARG A 260 28.56 42.62 -38.24
CA ARG A 260 28.29 42.16 -36.86
C ARG A 260 29.03 42.98 -35.79
N ASP A 261 30.20 43.51 -36.13
CA ASP A 261 31.07 44.33 -35.29
C ASP A 261 30.47 45.72 -34.94
N LEU A 262 29.34 46.08 -35.55
CA LEU A 262 28.60 47.33 -35.32
C LEU A 262 27.16 47.08 -34.84
N TRP A 263 26.85 45.84 -34.43
CA TRP A 263 25.57 45.49 -33.83
C TRP A 263 25.51 46.00 -32.38
N GLN A 264 24.31 46.33 -31.92
CA GLN A 264 24.06 46.63 -30.52
C GLN A 264 23.41 45.41 -29.87
N SER A 265 24.04 44.89 -28.83
CA SER A 265 23.46 43.89 -27.93
C SER A 265 22.83 44.56 -26.71
N SER A 266 21.82 43.92 -26.14
CA SER A 266 21.15 44.31 -24.90
C SER A 266 20.75 43.04 -24.18
N ALA A 267 20.94 43.01 -22.85
CA ALA A 267 20.31 41.98 -22.03
C ALA A 267 18.77 42.07 -22.15
N CYS A 268 18.12 40.92 -22.04
CA CYS A 268 16.67 40.75 -22.10
C CYS A 268 16.26 39.50 -21.31
N ASN A 269 14.98 39.39 -20.99
CA ASN A 269 14.41 38.21 -20.32
C ASN A 269 15.18 37.77 -19.04
N GLN A 270 15.69 38.75 -18.29
CA GLN A 270 16.34 38.62 -16.98
C GLN A 270 15.35 38.24 -15.85
N LYS A 271 14.18 37.68 -16.21
CA LYS A 271 13.12 37.33 -15.27
C LYS A 271 13.30 35.88 -14.85
N CYS A 272 13.39 35.68 -13.55
CA CYS A 272 13.32 34.38 -12.90
C CYS A 272 11.90 34.13 -12.41
N TYR A 273 11.51 32.86 -12.33
CA TYR A 273 10.24 32.44 -11.74
C TYR A 273 10.44 32.03 -10.28
N ASN A 274 9.31 31.88 -9.55
CA ASN A 274 9.26 31.29 -8.21
C ASN A 274 10.28 31.84 -7.19
N GLY A 275 10.41 33.17 -7.12
CA GLY A 275 11.27 33.86 -6.15
C GLY A 275 12.74 33.95 -6.52
N GLY A 276 13.18 33.32 -7.62
CA GLY A 276 14.58 33.35 -8.06
C GLY A 276 15.10 34.78 -8.28
N ILE A 277 16.39 34.99 -7.96
CA ILE A 277 17.08 36.28 -8.08
C ILE A 277 18.04 36.20 -9.28
N PHE A 278 18.00 37.19 -10.17
CA PHE A 278 18.88 37.23 -11.32
C PHE A 278 20.24 37.86 -10.96
N ASP A 279 21.32 37.07 -10.99
CA ASP A 279 22.67 37.49 -10.60
C ASP A 279 23.49 38.03 -11.79
N GLY A 280 22.85 38.82 -12.66
CA GLY A 280 23.46 39.41 -13.86
C GLY A 280 23.76 38.43 -15.01
N SER A 281 23.93 37.13 -14.73
CA SER A 281 24.25 36.08 -15.70
C SER A 281 23.12 35.05 -15.83
N ASN A 282 22.77 34.39 -14.73
CA ASN A 282 21.76 33.32 -14.63
C ASN A 282 20.79 33.59 -13.47
N CYS A 283 19.68 32.86 -13.41
CA CYS A 283 18.81 32.85 -12.24
C CYS A 283 19.36 31.99 -11.10
N LYS A 284 19.46 32.57 -9.90
CA LYS A 284 19.68 31.86 -8.65
C LYS A 284 18.33 31.54 -8.00
N CYS A 285 17.99 30.27 -7.89
CA CYS A 285 16.66 29.84 -7.46
C CYS A 285 16.45 29.87 -5.95
N SER A 286 15.23 30.18 -5.53
CA SER A 286 14.80 30.02 -4.13
C SER A 286 14.70 28.55 -3.73
N LEU A 287 14.65 28.30 -2.42
CA LEU A 287 14.37 26.99 -1.83
C LEU A 287 13.13 26.36 -2.49
N GLY A 288 13.23 25.09 -2.91
CA GLY A 288 12.15 24.35 -3.56
C GLY A 288 12.09 24.45 -5.09
N TRP A 289 13.01 25.18 -5.74
CA TRP A 289 12.97 25.42 -7.19
C TRP A 289 14.35 25.27 -7.86
N LYS A 290 14.37 24.81 -9.11
CA LYS A 290 15.57 24.64 -9.94
C LYS A 290 15.35 24.96 -11.43
N GLY A 291 16.44 24.91 -12.19
CA GLY A 291 16.51 25.16 -13.64
C GLY A 291 16.86 26.62 -13.98
N ASP A 292 17.27 26.87 -15.22
CA ASP A 292 17.84 28.15 -15.68
C ASP A 292 16.90 29.36 -15.48
N CYS A 293 15.60 29.10 -15.35
CA CYS A 293 14.58 30.10 -15.05
C CYS A 293 13.86 29.91 -13.71
N CYS A 294 14.27 28.92 -12.89
CA CYS A 294 13.64 28.56 -11.62
C CYS A 294 12.15 28.15 -11.72
N ASN A 295 11.76 27.59 -12.87
CA ASN A 295 10.38 27.18 -13.17
C ASN A 295 10.05 25.73 -12.77
N ALA A 296 11.05 24.89 -12.47
CA ALA A 296 10.84 23.51 -12.07
C ALA A 296 10.88 23.38 -10.54
N ALA A 297 9.80 22.88 -9.93
CA ALA A 297 9.80 22.53 -8.51
C ALA A 297 10.77 21.36 -8.24
N CYS A 298 11.24 21.24 -7.01
CA CYS A 298 11.98 20.05 -6.59
C CYS A 298 11.08 18.81 -6.68
N LYS A 299 11.55 17.82 -7.44
CA LYS A 299 10.94 16.49 -7.46
C LYS A 299 11.52 15.67 -6.31
N PHE A 300 10.66 14.91 -5.65
CA PHE A 300 11.07 13.86 -4.70
C PHE A 300 12.18 12.98 -5.34
N PRO A 301 13.24 12.61 -4.60
CA PRO A 301 13.46 12.82 -3.16
C PRO A 301 14.17 14.14 -2.77
N TYR A 302 14.22 15.16 -3.64
CA TYR A 302 15.04 16.37 -3.39
C TYR A 302 14.28 17.58 -2.85
N PHE A 303 14.94 18.42 -2.06
CA PHE A 303 14.42 19.67 -1.50
C PHE A 303 15.50 20.77 -1.41
N GLY A 304 15.10 21.97 -0.97
CA GLY A 304 16.03 23.07 -0.63
C GLY A 304 16.54 23.86 -1.84
N GLU A 305 17.67 24.57 -1.68
CA GLU A 305 18.19 25.48 -2.71
C GLU A 305 18.62 24.69 -3.96
N SER A 306 18.06 25.02 -5.12
CA SER A 306 18.32 24.32 -6.39
C SER A 306 18.08 22.80 -6.36
N CYS A 307 17.34 22.30 -5.35
CA CYS A 307 17.03 20.87 -5.15
C CYS A 307 18.27 19.99 -4.97
N LEU A 308 19.27 20.46 -4.22
CA LEU A 308 20.52 19.73 -3.96
C LEU A 308 20.49 18.90 -2.67
N GLN A 309 19.48 19.05 -1.81
CA GLN A 309 19.37 18.33 -0.54
C GLN A 309 18.47 17.11 -0.70
N LEU A 310 18.88 15.96 -0.15
CA LEU A 310 18.12 14.70 -0.20
C LEU A 310 17.22 14.60 1.03
N CYS A 311 15.94 14.30 0.81
CA CYS A 311 14.93 14.20 1.86
C CYS A 311 14.82 12.77 2.38
N GLU A 312 14.99 12.59 3.68
CA GLU A 312 15.06 11.29 4.35
C GLU A 312 13.69 10.87 4.94
N CYS A 313 12.63 11.03 4.17
CA CYS A 313 11.28 10.62 4.57
C CYS A 313 11.02 9.16 4.16
N GLU A 314 10.72 8.29 5.13
CA GLU A 314 10.42 6.87 4.86
C GLU A 314 8.96 6.70 4.42
N HIS A 315 8.01 6.99 5.32
CA HIS A 315 6.56 6.82 5.09
C HIS A 315 5.84 8.17 5.07
N GLY A 316 6.33 9.10 4.23
CA GLY A 316 5.80 10.47 4.16
C GLY A 316 6.22 11.22 2.90
N VAL A 317 5.50 12.30 2.59
CA VAL A 317 5.83 13.21 1.48
C VAL A 317 6.70 14.34 2.01
N CYS A 318 7.77 14.68 1.28
CA CYS A 318 8.69 15.75 1.65
C CYS A 318 8.19 17.13 1.21
N ASP A 319 8.20 18.11 2.10
CA ASP A 319 8.07 19.53 1.76
C ASP A 319 9.29 19.96 0.90
N PRO A 320 9.10 20.38 -0.37
CA PRO A 320 10.20 20.72 -1.27
C PRO A 320 11.00 21.97 -0.84
N VAL A 321 10.42 22.83 0.00
CA VAL A 321 11.06 24.05 0.51
C VAL A 321 11.84 23.76 1.79
N THR A 322 11.24 23.06 2.76
CA THR A 322 11.81 22.91 4.11
C THR A 322 12.48 21.56 4.39
N GLY A 323 12.21 20.53 3.58
CA GLY A 323 12.66 19.16 3.85
C GLY A 323 11.92 18.46 4.97
N LYS A 324 10.85 19.06 5.50
CA LYS A 324 10.03 18.45 6.53
C LYS A 324 9.17 17.34 5.91
N CYS A 325 9.17 16.17 6.54
CA CYS A 325 8.29 15.08 6.16
C CYS A 325 6.88 15.31 6.70
N ASP A 326 5.88 15.14 5.83
CA ASP A 326 4.48 15.05 6.19
C ASP A 326 4.05 13.58 6.10
N CYS A 327 3.67 13.00 7.25
CA CYS A 327 3.59 11.56 7.40
C CYS A 327 2.27 10.97 6.90
N LEU A 328 2.37 9.82 6.24
CA LEU A 328 1.19 9.04 5.86
C LEU A 328 0.44 8.57 7.12
N VAL A 329 -0.86 8.34 6.98
CA VAL A 329 -1.76 7.94 8.06
C VAL A 329 -1.20 6.71 8.79
N GLY A 330 -1.16 6.74 10.13
CA GLY A 330 -0.55 5.69 10.95
C GLY A 330 0.96 5.83 11.19
N TRP A 331 1.61 6.88 10.68
CA TRP A 331 3.04 7.17 10.88
C TRP A 331 3.29 8.55 11.52
N ASN A 332 4.41 8.65 12.23
CA ASN A 332 4.84 9.80 13.01
C ASN A 332 6.39 9.82 13.09
N GLY A 333 6.96 10.83 13.75
CA GLY A 333 8.38 11.13 13.78
C GLY A 333 8.77 12.14 12.70
N THR A 334 9.91 12.81 12.88
CA THR A 334 10.39 13.85 11.95
C THR A 334 10.76 13.32 10.56
N LYS A 335 10.92 11.99 10.43
CA LYS A 335 11.20 11.25 9.18
C LYS A 335 10.09 10.28 8.77
N CYS A 336 8.98 10.25 9.51
CA CYS A 336 7.89 9.28 9.30
C CYS A 336 8.34 7.81 9.38
N ASN A 337 9.23 7.53 10.33
CA ASN A 337 9.84 6.21 10.59
C ASN A 337 9.28 5.54 11.86
N HIS A 338 8.26 6.12 12.49
CA HIS A 338 7.61 5.57 13.68
C HIS A 338 6.13 5.31 13.40
N ALA A 339 5.76 4.04 13.30
CA ALA A 339 4.36 3.61 13.34
C ALA A 339 3.68 4.12 14.62
N CYS A 340 2.39 4.44 14.56
CA CYS A 340 1.64 4.85 15.73
C CYS A 340 1.67 3.77 16.81
N LYS A 341 2.19 4.12 17.99
CA LYS A 341 2.35 3.20 19.11
C LYS A 341 1.08 3.19 19.95
N TYR A 342 0.66 2.00 20.37
CA TYR A 342 -0.46 1.81 21.31
C TYR A 342 -0.32 2.75 22.53
N PRO A 343 -1.37 3.50 22.91
CA PRO A 343 -2.77 3.31 22.51
C PRO A 343 -3.22 4.13 21.27
N ASN A 344 -2.32 4.68 20.46
CA ASN A 344 -2.70 5.65 19.43
C ASN A 344 -2.67 5.09 17.99
N PHE A 345 -3.48 5.68 17.10
CA PHE A 345 -3.59 5.34 15.68
C PHE A 345 -3.99 6.55 14.81
N GLY A 346 -4.01 6.35 13.48
CA GLY A 346 -4.58 7.30 12.52
C GLY A 346 -3.65 8.45 12.15
N GLU A 347 -4.23 9.55 11.66
CA GLU A 347 -3.48 10.73 11.23
C GLU A 347 -2.70 11.35 12.40
N HIS A 348 -1.39 11.51 12.22
CA HIS A 348 -0.43 11.95 13.24
C HIS A 348 -0.52 11.24 14.62
N CYS A 349 -1.11 10.04 14.68
CA CYS A 349 -1.36 9.30 15.93
C CYS A 349 -2.18 10.07 16.98
N LEU A 350 -3.16 10.87 16.54
CA LEU A 350 -4.03 11.65 17.44
C LEU A 350 -5.27 10.90 17.93
N GLN A 351 -5.62 9.77 17.30
CA GLN A 351 -6.78 8.96 17.67
C GLN A 351 -6.35 7.87 18.66
N GLN A 352 -7.21 7.53 19.64
CA GLN A 352 -6.90 6.55 20.68
C GLN A 352 -7.77 5.29 20.55
N CYS A 353 -7.13 4.13 20.57
CA CYS A 353 -7.77 2.82 20.50
C CYS A 353 -8.34 2.38 21.86
N ASP A 354 -9.48 1.70 21.82
CA ASP A 354 -10.09 1.01 22.96
C ASP A 354 -10.17 -0.50 22.68
N CYS A 355 -9.01 -1.17 22.74
CA CYS A 355 -8.87 -2.57 22.36
C CYS A 355 -8.79 -3.56 23.53
N GLY A 356 -9.03 -3.13 24.78
CA GLY A 356 -9.14 -4.03 25.95
C GLY A 356 -8.00 -5.06 26.03
N HIS A 357 -8.32 -6.31 25.69
CA HIS A 357 -7.38 -7.44 25.57
C HIS A 357 -6.99 -7.72 24.09
N GLY A 358 -6.45 -6.71 23.41
CA GLY A 358 -6.10 -6.77 21.98
C GLY A 358 -5.08 -5.71 21.56
N VAL A 359 -4.45 -5.93 20.41
CA VAL A 359 -3.53 -4.97 19.79
C VAL A 359 -4.30 -4.17 18.74
N CYS A 360 -3.98 -2.89 18.62
CA CYS A 360 -4.64 -1.99 17.68
C CYS A 360 -3.83 -1.82 16.40
N ASP A 361 -4.48 -1.86 15.23
CA ASP A 361 -3.86 -1.45 13.98
C ASP A 361 -3.60 0.06 13.96
N HIS A 362 -2.33 0.42 13.79
CA HIS A 362 -1.81 1.78 13.78
C HIS A 362 -2.42 2.72 12.73
N VAL A 363 -2.98 2.22 11.62
CA VAL A 363 -3.57 3.03 10.56
C VAL A 363 -5.08 3.21 10.78
N THR A 364 -5.80 2.11 11.02
CA THR A 364 -7.27 2.06 10.97
C THR A 364 -7.97 2.05 12.34
N GLY A 365 -7.24 1.79 13.43
CA GLY A 365 -7.82 1.70 14.77
C GLY A 365 -8.54 0.37 15.06
N LYS A 366 -8.48 -0.59 14.13
CA LYS A 366 -9.11 -1.90 14.30
C LYS A 366 -8.37 -2.72 15.37
N CYS A 367 -9.11 -3.33 16.28
CA CYS A 367 -8.55 -4.23 17.28
C CYS A 367 -8.42 -5.66 16.76
N ASP A 368 -7.22 -6.24 16.89
CA ASP A 368 -6.97 -7.67 16.75
C ASP A 368 -6.83 -8.27 18.16
N CYS A 369 -7.75 -9.17 18.51
CA CYS A 369 -7.90 -9.68 19.87
C CYS A 369 -6.87 -10.75 20.22
N LEU A 370 -6.41 -10.72 21.47
CA LEU A 370 -5.58 -11.81 22.01
C LEU A 370 -6.42 -13.10 22.11
N VAL A 371 -5.72 -14.24 22.04
CA VAL A 371 -6.32 -15.59 22.12
C VAL A 371 -7.25 -15.70 23.34
N GLY A 372 -8.47 -16.19 23.13
CA GLY A 372 -9.52 -16.27 24.15
C GLY A 372 -10.40 -15.03 24.31
N TRP A 373 -10.19 -13.97 23.52
CA TRP A 373 -10.99 -12.75 23.51
C TRP A 373 -11.59 -12.44 22.13
N ASN A 374 -12.74 -11.74 22.12
CA ASN A 374 -13.57 -11.46 20.95
C ASN A 374 -14.36 -10.15 21.15
N GLY A 375 -15.01 -9.68 20.08
CA GLY A 375 -15.69 -8.39 20.00
C GLY A 375 -14.80 -7.31 19.39
N THR A 376 -15.41 -6.23 18.88
CA THR A 376 -14.70 -5.15 18.19
C THR A 376 -13.73 -4.35 19.08
N THR A 377 -13.85 -4.49 20.41
CA THR A 377 -12.96 -3.90 21.43
C THR A 377 -12.26 -4.96 22.29
N CYS A 378 -12.34 -6.24 21.91
CA CYS A 378 -11.71 -7.38 22.59
C CYS A 378 -11.98 -7.49 24.10
N ASN A 379 -13.13 -6.98 24.56
CA ASN A 379 -13.56 -6.99 25.95
C ASN A 379 -14.46 -8.19 26.32
N HIS A 380 -14.67 -9.15 25.40
CA HIS A 380 -15.48 -10.34 25.65
C HIS A 380 -14.64 -11.62 25.59
N ALA A 381 -14.50 -12.29 26.73
CA ALA A 381 -13.93 -13.63 26.80
C ALA A 381 -14.75 -14.63 25.96
N CYS A 382 -14.09 -15.65 25.40
CA CYS A 382 -14.77 -16.69 24.64
C CYS A 382 -15.83 -17.41 25.48
N LYS A 383 -17.06 -17.45 24.94
CA LYS A 383 -18.20 -18.04 25.63
C LYS A 383 -18.26 -19.54 25.34
N PHE A 384 -18.37 -20.35 26.39
CA PHE A 384 -18.58 -21.80 26.28
C PHE A 384 -19.69 -22.12 25.26
N PRO A 385 -19.48 -23.08 24.34
CA PRO A 385 -18.40 -24.07 24.28
C PRO A 385 -17.13 -23.66 23.51
N TYR A 386 -16.89 -22.37 23.24
CA TYR A 386 -15.79 -21.91 22.38
C TYR A 386 -14.57 -21.41 23.15
N PHE A 387 -13.38 -21.58 22.56
CA PHE A 387 -12.09 -21.10 23.07
C PHE A 387 -11.12 -20.73 21.94
N GLY A 388 -9.93 -20.22 22.30
CA GLY A 388 -8.82 -20.01 21.38
C GLY A 388 -8.93 -18.73 20.54
N GLU A 389 -8.18 -18.67 19.44
CA GLU A 389 -8.15 -17.49 18.56
C GLU A 389 -9.53 -17.21 17.94
N SER A 390 -10.00 -15.96 18.04
CA SER A 390 -11.33 -15.52 17.58
C SER A 390 -12.52 -16.36 18.08
N CYS A 391 -12.33 -17.18 19.12
CA CYS A 391 -13.30 -18.17 19.62
C CYS A 391 -13.77 -19.18 18.56
N LEU A 392 -12.91 -19.60 17.64
CA LEU A 392 -13.28 -20.54 16.58
C LEU A 392 -13.14 -22.02 16.98
N GLN A 393 -12.43 -22.33 18.07
CA GLN A 393 -12.19 -23.71 18.51
C GLN A 393 -13.29 -24.18 19.47
N LEU A 394 -13.75 -25.43 19.30
CA LEU A 394 -14.84 -26.02 20.09
C LEU A 394 -14.28 -26.94 21.17
N CYS A 395 -14.71 -26.74 22.42
CA CYS A 395 -14.19 -27.45 23.58
C CYS A 395 -14.94 -28.77 23.83
N ASP A 396 -14.20 -29.89 23.93
CA ASP A 396 -14.71 -31.26 24.15
C ASP A 396 -14.63 -31.65 25.64
N CYS A 397 -15.20 -30.80 26.50
CA CYS A 397 -15.35 -31.05 27.93
C CYS A 397 -16.76 -31.58 28.20
N GLU A 398 -16.93 -32.87 28.52
CA GLU A 398 -18.27 -33.44 28.75
C GLU A 398 -18.85 -33.03 30.11
N HIS A 399 -18.06 -33.16 31.18
CA HIS A 399 -18.47 -32.88 32.55
C HIS A 399 -17.50 -31.89 33.24
N GLY A 400 -17.24 -30.77 32.57
CA GLY A 400 -16.32 -29.73 33.04
C GLY A 400 -16.53 -28.38 32.37
N VAL A 401 -15.90 -27.35 32.91
CA VAL A 401 -15.84 -26.01 32.29
C VAL A 401 -14.54 -25.90 31.50
N CYS A 402 -14.59 -25.22 30.36
CA CYS A 402 -13.46 -25.04 29.47
C CYS A 402 -12.77 -23.70 29.73
N ASP A 403 -11.43 -23.70 29.80
CA ASP A 403 -10.66 -22.45 29.77
C ASP A 403 -10.75 -21.79 28.38
N HIS A 404 -11.17 -20.53 28.37
CA HIS A 404 -11.39 -19.70 27.19
C HIS A 404 -10.15 -19.46 26.31
N VAL A 405 -8.93 -19.54 26.86
CA VAL A 405 -7.69 -19.32 26.10
C VAL A 405 -7.15 -20.64 25.55
N THR A 406 -7.02 -21.65 26.41
CA THR A 406 -6.26 -22.88 26.15
C THR A 406 -7.10 -24.10 25.78
N GLY A 407 -8.42 -24.07 26.01
CA GLY A 407 -9.30 -25.22 25.77
C GLY A 407 -9.20 -26.34 26.81
N LYS A 408 -8.47 -26.11 27.91
CA LYS A 408 -8.29 -27.10 28.97
C LYS A 408 -9.58 -27.26 29.77
N CYS A 409 -9.95 -28.51 30.08
CA CYS A 409 -11.14 -28.81 30.87
C CYS A 409 -10.85 -28.87 32.38
N ASP A 410 -11.54 -28.05 33.16
CA ASP A 410 -11.65 -28.18 34.61
C ASP A 410 -12.88 -29.03 34.96
N CYS A 411 -12.63 -30.24 35.47
CA CYS A 411 -13.68 -31.23 35.68
C CYS A 411 -14.52 -30.98 36.95
N LEU A 412 -15.82 -31.24 36.84
CA LEU A 412 -16.74 -31.20 37.97
C LEU A 412 -16.44 -32.35 38.95
N ILE A 413 -16.76 -32.13 40.23
CA ILE A 413 -16.48 -33.07 41.33
C ILE A 413 -17.00 -34.47 41.00
N GLY A 414 -16.10 -35.45 40.95
CA GLY A 414 -16.39 -36.85 40.63
C GLY A 414 -15.95 -37.32 39.24
N TRP A 415 -15.49 -36.41 38.38
CA TRP A 415 -15.00 -36.69 37.03
C TRP A 415 -13.49 -36.40 36.92
N ASN A 416 -12.77 -37.18 36.12
CA ASN A 416 -11.34 -36.97 35.82
C ASN A 416 -10.99 -37.20 34.33
N GLY A 417 -9.72 -36.95 34.00
CA GLY A 417 -9.16 -37.04 32.66
C GLY A 417 -9.26 -35.72 31.87
N THR A 418 -8.45 -35.57 30.83
CA THR A 418 -8.27 -34.32 30.05
C THR A 418 -9.53 -33.78 29.37
N LYS A 419 -10.58 -34.61 29.26
CA LYS A 419 -11.89 -34.26 28.67
C LYS A 419 -13.07 -34.52 29.63
N CYS A 420 -12.78 -34.81 30.91
CA CYS A 420 -13.76 -35.09 31.95
C CYS A 420 -14.75 -36.23 31.61
N LYS A 421 -14.26 -37.30 30.98
CA LYS A 421 -15.06 -38.45 30.53
C LYS A 421 -15.04 -39.64 31.50
N HIS A 422 -14.09 -39.68 32.43
CA HIS A 422 -13.99 -40.74 33.43
C HIS A 422 -14.67 -40.31 34.73
N GLY A 423 -15.94 -40.67 34.89
CA GLY A 423 -16.62 -40.59 36.18
C GLY A 423 -16.13 -41.69 37.12
N LYS A 424 -16.17 -41.46 38.43
CA LYS A 424 -16.09 -42.57 39.39
C LYS A 424 -17.23 -43.54 39.13
N GLU A 425 -16.92 -44.76 38.71
CA GLU A 425 -17.87 -45.87 38.83
C GLU A 425 -18.25 -46.03 40.31
N LEU A 426 -19.54 -45.88 40.60
CA LEU A 426 -20.11 -46.27 41.89
C LEU A 426 -19.99 -47.79 42.00
N ALA A 427 -18.99 -48.23 42.76
CA ALA A 427 -18.84 -49.63 43.13
C ALA A 427 -20.11 -50.11 43.87
N GLN A 428 -20.92 -50.87 43.13
CA GLN A 428 -21.97 -51.79 43.58
C GLN A 428 -22.84 -51.35 44.76
N MET A 429 -24.04 -50.88 44.42
CA MET A 429 -25.21 -51.04 45.29
C MET A 429 -25.57 -52.53 45.39
N ASP A 430 -25.16 -53.18 46.47
CA ASP A 430 -25.86 -54.32 47.02
C ASP A 430 -25.95 -54.18 48.55
N ILE A 431 -26.93 -54.83 49.19
CA ILE A 431 -27.35 -54.65 50.59
C ILE A 431 -28.12 -53.34 50.85
N LEU A 432 -29.36 -53.30 50.34
CA LEU A 432 -30.46 -52.54 50.96
C LEU A 432 -31.47 -53.49 51.63
N VAL A 433 -31.01 -54.27 52.63
CA VAL A 433 -31.89 -54.99 53.56
C VAL A 433 -31.45 -54.75 55.00
N LYS A 434 -32.17 -53.84 55.68
CA LYS A 434 -32.02 -53.46 57.11
C LYS A 434 -30.68 -52.73 57.36
N ILE A 435 -30.63 -51.51 57.89
CA ILE A 435 -31.49 -50.93 58.94
C ILE A 435 -31.82 -49.47 58.60
N ALA A 436 -33.07 -49.22 58.20
CA ALA A 436 -33.72 -47.92 58.29
C ALA A 436 -35.00 -48.08 59.15
N ASN A 437 -34.83 -48.62 60.36
CA ASN A 437 -35.88 -48.69 61.36
C ASN A 437 -35.31 -48.96 62.77
N LYS A 438 -34.81 -47.90 63.40
CA LYS A 438 -34.84 -47.67 64.87
C LYS A 438 -34.34 -46.27 65.23
N SER A 439 -35.02 -45.26 64.68
CA SER A 439 -35.02 -43.94 65.32
C SER A 439 -35.84 -44.03 66.59
N VAL A 440 -35.21 -43.71 67.72
CA VAL A 440 -35.82 -43.56 69.04
C VAL A 440 -36.86 -42.43 69.00
N ILE A 441 -38.00 -42.60 69.70
CA ILE A 441 -38.71 -41.61 70.55
C ILE A 441 -40.02 -42.25 71.07
N VAL A 442 -40.52 -41.79 72.23
CA VAL A 442 -41.65 -42.29 73.07
C VAL A 442 -41.21 -43.41 74.05
N SER A 443 -41.40 -43.32 75.37
CA SER A 443 -42.08 -42.31 76.23
C SER A 443 -41.25 -41.92 77.48
N LYS A 444 -41.76 -40.92 78.22
CA LYS A 444 -41.36 -40.64 79.63
C LYS A 444 -41.86 -41.75 80.56
N GLU A 445 -41.37 -41.70 81.81
CA GLU A 445 -41.63 -42.62 82.94
C GLU A 445 -40.95 -44.00 82.74
N ILE A 446 -40.13 -44.53 83.66
CA ILE A 446 -40.11 -44.40 85.13
C ILE A 446 -38.71 -43.98 85.64
N ALA A 447 -38.67 -43.29 86.78
CA ALA A 447 -37.46 -42.91 87.51
C ALA A 447 -37.32 -43.70 88.83
N ILE A 448 -36.17 -43.52 89.54
CA ILE A 448 -35.92 -43.92 90.95
C ILE A 448 -35.57 -45.44 91.07
N THR A 449 -34.53 -45.91 91.79
CA THR A 449 -33.93 -45.43 93.05
C THR A 449 -32.43 -45.75 93.26
N LEU A 450 -31.75 -44.84 93.97
CA LEU A 450 -30.68 -45.02 94.98
C LEU A 450 -29.20 -45.34 94.66
N LEU A 451 -28.37 -44.52 95.32
CA LEU A 451 -26.91 -44.51 95.52
C LEU A 451 -26.44 -45.48 96.62
N VAL A 452 -25.12 -45.45 96.93
CA VAL A 452 -24.36 -45.87 98.15
C VAL A 452 -23.44 -47.11 97.93
N THR A 453 -22.11 -47.13 98.19
CA THR A 453 -21.06 -46.09 98.48
C THR A 453 -19.62 -46.69 98.39
N VAL A 454 -18.59 -45.82 98.29
CA VAL A 454 -17.25 -45.89 98.99
C VAL A 454 -16.08 -46.78 98.44
N ASN A 455 -15.01 -46.06 98.06
CA ASN A 455 -13.54 -46.21 98.27
C ASN A 455 -12.68 -47.45 97.92
N VAL A 456 -11.68 -47.18 97.03
CA VAL A 456 -10.19 -47.34 97.09
C VAL A 456 -9.52 -48.65 97.62
N PHE A 457 -8.34 -48.97 97.02
CA PHE A 457 -7.32 -50.01 97.35
C PHE A 457 -7.66 -51.44 96.88
N GLN A 458 -6.73 -52.26 96.30
CA GLN A 458 -5.38 -52.01 95.78
C GLN A 458 -4.96 -53.09 94.73
N VAL A 459 -4.34 -52.65 93.62
CA VAL A 459 -3.14 -53.15 92.91
C VAL A 459 -2.72 -54.65 92.96
N GLY A 460 -2.41 -55.18 91.77
CA GLY A 460 -1.58 -56.37 91.49
C GLY A 460 -1.65 -56.76 90.01
N ARG A 461 -0.99 -56.05 89.07
CA ARG A 461 0.42 -56.19 88.62
C ARG A 461 0.60 -57.41 87.69
N GLU A 462 1.17 -57.38 86.47
CA GLU A 462 1.71 -56.39 85.50
C GLU A 462 1.34 -56.99 84.09
N ASP A 463 1.29 -56.31 82.94
CA ASP A 463 2.35 -55.54 82.28
C ASP A 463 1.82 -54.31 81.54
N THR A 464 2.63 -53.25 81.50
CA THR A 464 2.34 -52.02 80.77
C THR A 464 2.77 -52.11 79.31
N ALA A 465 1.82 -52.21 78.38
CA ALA A 465 2.07 -51.85 76.99
C ALA A 465 2.39 -50.35 76.91
N LYS A 466 3.63 -49.99 76.53
CA LYS A 466 3.99 -48.59 76.27
C LYS A 466 3.29 -48.14 74.98
N ASN A 467 2.43 -47.13 75.11
CA ASN A 467 1.78 -46.51 73.95
C ASN A 467 2.78 -45.60 73.22
N CYS A 468 3.26 -45.99 72.04
CA CYS A 468 4.04 -45.11 71.18
C CYS A 468 3.15 -44.40 70.15
N ASP A 469 3.48 -43.15 69.82
CA ASP A 469 3.03 -42.51 68.58
C ASP A 469 4.18 -42.56 67.56
N CYS A 470 4.06 -43.48 66.60
CA CYS A 470 5.12 -43.81 65.64
C CYS A 470 4.84 -43.37 64.20
N GLY A 471 3.79 -42.58 63.93
CA GLY A 471 3.52 -42.04 62.59
C GLY A 471 3.58 -43.07 61.47
N HIS A 472 4.71 -43.11 60.74
CA HIS A 472 5.03 -44.10 59.72
C HIS A 472 6.01 -45.17 60.26
N GLY A 473 5.60 -45.94 61.27
CA GLY A 473 6.46 -46.93 61.94
C GLY A 473 5.72 -47.83 62.93
N ALA A 474 6.34 -48.94 63.32
CA ALA A 474 5.82 -49.89 64.30
C ALA A 474 6.41 -49.61 65.70
N CYS A 475 5.56 -49.71 66.74
CA CYS A 475 5.98 -49.57 68.14
C CYS A 475 6.43 -50.92 68.70
N ASP A 476 7.67 -51.03 69.17
CA ASP A 476 8.06 -52.16 70.02
C ASP A 476 7.45 -52.01 71.41
N HIS A 477 6.48 -52.87 71.71
CA HIS A 477 5.78 -52.94 73.00
C HIS A 477 6.69 -53.10 74.24
N MET A 478 7.89 -53.67 74.10
CA MET A 478 8.83 -53.90 75.20
C MET A 478 9.68 -52.65 75.48
N THR A 479 10.34 -52.11 74.44
CA THR A 479 11.24 -50.95 74.62
C THR A 479 10.49 -49.61 74.61
N GLY A 480 9.41 -49.50 73.84
CA GLY A 480 8.74 -48.23 73.52
C GLY A 480 9.43 -47.44 72.40
N LYS A 481 10.25 -48.12 71.59
CA LYS A 481 10.93 -47.54 70.42
C LYS A 481 10.06 -47.69 69.17
N CYS A 482 10.08 -46.69 68.30
CA CYS A 482 9.53 -46.79 66.96
C CYS A 482 10.57 -47.35 65.98
N ASP A 483 10.21 -48.42 65.27
CA ASP A 483 10.93 -48.91 64.10
C ASP A 483 10.25 -48.36 62.85
N CYS A 484 10.95 -47.46 62.14
CA CYS A 484 10.38 -46.70 61.04
C CYS A 484 10.21 -47.52 59.76
N LEU A 485 9.19 -47.18 58.98
CA LEU A 485 9.06 -47.68 57.61
C LEU A 485 10.15 -47.07 56.72
N VAL A 486 10.52 -47.82 55.67
CA VAL A 486 11.52 -47.40 54.67
C VAL A 486 11.20 -46.00 54.15
N GLY A 487 12.20 -45.12 54.10
CA GLY A 487 12.06 -43.71 53.70
C GLY A 487 11.68 -42.74 54.82
N TRP A 488 11.50 -43.22 56.07
CA TRP A 488 11.16 -42.39 57.23
C TRP A 488 12.21 -42.53 58.36
N ASN A 489 12.44 -41.44 59.09
CA ASN A 489 13.37 -41.38 60.21
C ASN A 489 12.84 -40.53 61.38
N GLY A 490 13.66 -40.48 62.44
CA GLY A 490 13.40 -39.73 63.66
C GLY A 490 12.68 -40.57 64.72
N ARG A 491 12.64 -40.08 65.96
CA ARG A 491 12.20 -40.84 67.14
C ARG A 491 10.76 -41.38 67.04
N ASN A 492 9.91 -40.70 66.28
CA ASN A 492 8.50 -41.01 66.06
C ASN A 492 8.18 -41.24 64.56
N CYS A 493 9.19 -41.46 63.70
CA CYS A 493 9.03 -41.75 62.26
C CYS A 493 8.14 -40.75 61.48
N ASN A 494 8.23 -39.48 61.84
CA ASN A 494 7.46 -38.37 61.23
C ASN A 494 8.28 -37.53 60.23
N HIS A 495 9.57 -37.87 60.01
CA HIS A 495 10.42 -37.16 59.07
C HIS A 495 10.74 -38.06 57.88
N ALA A 496 10.29 -37.68 56.69
CA ALA A 496 10.79 -38.26 55.44
C ALA A 496 12.32 -38.10 55.35
N CYS A 497 13.00 -39.03 54.68
CA CYS A 497 14.42 -38.87 54.38
C CYS A 497 14.68 -37.56 53.66
N LYS A 498 15.60 -36.75 54.21
CA LYS A 498 15.95 -35.45 53.65
C LYS A 498 16.96 -35.65 52.52
N TYR A 499 16.70 -35.02 51.37
CA TYR A 499 17.63 -34.97 50.24
C TYR A 499 19.07 -34.63 50.70
N PRO A 500 20.10 -35.38 50.24
CA PRO A 500 20.08 -36.37 49.16
C PRO A 500 19.86 -37.83 49.62
N TYR A 501 19.26 -38.10 50.78
CA TYR A 501 19.17 -39.46 51.33
C TYR A 501 17.81 -40.14 51.13
N PHE A 502 17.80 -41.47 51.01
CA PHE A 502 16.62 -42.31 50.83
C PHE A 502 16.78 -43.71 51.48
N GLY A 503 15.70 -44.49 51.44
CA GLY A 503 15.70 -45.91 51.80
C GLY A 503 15.60 -46.17 53.30
N ASP A 504 15.93 -47.39 53.73
CA ASP A 504 15.84 -47.75 55.14
C ASP A 504 16.81 -46.93 56.00
N ASN A 505 16.31 -46.38 57.11
CA ASN A 505 17.01 -45.46 58.00
C ASN A 505 17.73 -44.27 57.30
N CYS A 506 17.37 -43.95 56.05
CA CYS A 506 17.97 -42.88 55.24
C CYS A 506 19.49 -43.01 55.03
N LEU A 507 19.99 -44.24 54.84
CA LEU A 507 21.42 -44.52 54.68
C LEU A 507 21.91 -44.52 53.23
N GLN A 508 21.01 -44.54 52.24
CA GLN A 508 21.37 -44.54 50.82
C GLN A 508 21.32 -43.11 50.27
N GLN A 509 22.22 -42.77 49.35
CA GLN A 509 22.29 -41.44 48.73
C GLN A 509 21.79 -41.50 47.28
N CYS A 510 20.89 -40.59 46.92
CA CYS A 510 20.34 -40.43 45.58
C CYS A 510 21.38 -39.84 44.62
N ASP A 511 21.29 -40.25 43.35
CA ASP A 511 22.08 -39.73 42.24
C ASP A 511 21.15 -39.15 41.17
N CYS A 512 20.57 -37.97 41.46
CA CYS A 512 19.68 -37.24 40.58
C CYS A 512 20.31 -35.88 40.26
N GLU A 513 20.71 -35.62 39.02
CA GLU A 513 21.29 -34.32 38.63
C GLU A 513 20.21 -33.25 38.50
N ASN A 514 19.24 -33.46 37.61
CA ASN A 514 18.14 -32.53 37.34
C ASN A 514 16.79 -33.18 37.70
N GLY A 515 16.65 -33.64 38.95
CA GLY A 515 15.45 -34.36 39.41
C GLY A 515 15.25 -34.33 40.92
N VAL A 516 14.04 -34.66 41.36
CA VAL A 516 13.68 -34.85 42.76
C VAL A 516 13.73 -36.34 43.08
N CYS A 517 14.46 -36.72 44.12
CA CYS A 517 14.57 -38.12 44.53
C CYS A 517 13.41 -38.55 45.44
N ASP A 518 12.82 -39.72 45.16
CA ASP A 518 11.88 -40.34 46.08
C ASP A 518 12.59 -40.91 47.32
N HIS A 519 12.17 -40.41 48.48
CA HIS A 519 12.68 -40.77 49.81
C HIS A 519 12.61 -42.27 50.17
N VAL A 520 11.72 -43.06 49.56
CA VAL A 520 11.56 -44.50 49.87
C VAL A 520 12.42 -45.36 48.95
N THR A 521 12.37 -45.10 47.64
CA THR A 521 12.89 -45.97 46.58
C THR A 521 14.21 -45.51 45.98
N GLY A 522 14.55 -44.23 46.07
CA GLY A 522 15.74 -43.65 45.46
C GLY A 522 15.61 -43.29 43.98
N ASN A 523 14.43 -43.51 43.39
CA ASN A 523 14.16 -43.15 42.00
C ASN A 523 14.11 -41.63 41.83
N CYS A 524 14.59 -41.13 40.68
CA CYS A 524 14.53 -39.71 40.33
C CYS A 524 13.27 -39.40 39.50
N ASP A 525 12.41 -38.52 40.00
CA ASP A 525 11.43 -37.80 39.17
C ASP A 525 12.16 -36.63 38.51
N CYS A 526 12.35 -36.69 37.20
CA CYS A 526 13.11 -35.66 36.48
C CYS A 526 12.36 -34.33 36.37
N LEU A 527 13.11 -33.24 36.42
CA LEU A 527 12.60 -31.92 36.11
C LEU A 527 12.22 -31.84 34.63
N VAL A 528 11.23 -31.00 34.33
CA VAL A 528 10.71 -30.75 32.97
C VAL A 528 11.87 -30.53 31.98
N GLY A 529 11.87 -31.25 30.86
CA GLY A 529 12.94 -31.20 29.84
C GLY A 529 14.11 -32.15 30.05
N TRP A 530 14.11 -32.94 31.13
CA TRP A 530 15.15 -33.94 31.46
C TRP A 530 14.60 -35.36 31.55
N ASN A 531 15.48 -36.33 31.34
CA ASN A 531 15.20 -37.77 31.21
C ASN A 531 16.47 -38.59 31.56
N GLY A 532 16.34 -39.92 31.56
CA GLY A 532 17.34 -40.85 32.07
C GLY A 532 17.10 -41.15 33.55
N THR A 533 17.57 -42.30 34.03
CA THR A 533 17.35 -42.77 35.41
C THR A 533 17.89 -41.82 36.49
N ASN A 534 18.87 -40.99 36.12
CA ASN A 534 19.58 -40.04 36.98
C ASN A 534 19.34 -38.58 36.53
N CYS A 535 18.43 -38.36 35.58
CA CYS A 535 18.06 -37.05 35.02
C CYS A 535 19.23 -36.24 34.42
N ASN A 536 20.12 -36.94 33.70
CA ASN A 536 21.33 -36.41 33.07
C ASN A 536 21.21 -36.23 31.55
N HIS A 537 20.08 -36.63 30.95
CA HIS A 537 19.83 -36.46 29.52
C HIS A 537 18.74 -35.41 29.32
N THR A 538 19.00 -34.44 28.45
CA THR A 538 17.95 -33.54 27.98
C THR A 538 16.98 -34.26 27.03
N CYS A 539 15.77 -33.75 26.89
CA CYS A 539 14.84 -34.27 25.89
C CYS A 539 15.45 -34.16 24.48
N LYS A 540 15.59 -35.32 23.82
CA LYS A 540 16.17 -35.42 22.48
C LYS A 540 15.13 -35.01 21.44
N TYR A 541 15.51 -34.13 20.52
CA TYR A 541 14.69 -33.74 19.38
C TYR A 541 14.09 -34.98 18.67
N PRO A 542 12.78 -35.00 18.35
CA PRO A 542 11.83 -33.88 18.40
C PRO A 542 11.04 -33.73 19.71
N TYR A 543 11.51 -34.25 20.84
CA TYR A 543 10.73 -34.28 22.09
C TYR A 543 11.10 -33.18 23.09
N PHE A 544 10.13 -32.76 23.91
CA PHE A 544 10.27 -31.76 24.97
C PHE A 544 9.32 -32.01 26.16
N GLY A 545 9.49 -31.19 27.21
CA GLY A 545 8.54 -31.09 28.32
C GLY A 545 8.72 -32.18 29.37
N ASP A 546 7.68 -32.40 30.17
CA ASP A 546 7.72 -33.40 31.25
C ASP A 546 7.86 -34.82 30.67
N ASN A 547 8.80 -35.60 31.22
CA ASN A 547 9.14 -36.94 30.76
C ASN A 547 9.42 -37.08 29.24
N CYS A 548 9.68 -35.98 28.54
CA CYS A 548 9.87 -35.91 27.07
C CYS A 548 8.73 -36.54 26.25
N LEU A 549 7.48 -36.43 26.71
CA LEU A 549 6.32 -37.02 26.03
C LEU A 549 5.69 -36.11 24.96
N GLN A 550 6.03 -34.82 24.95
CA GLN A 550 5.49 -33.86 23.98
C GLN A 550 6.43 -33.76 22.78
N GLN A 551 5.87 -33.69 21.57
CA GLN A 551 6.64 -33.57 20.33
C GLN A 551 6.56 -32.13 19.81
N CYS A 552 7.72 -31.55 19.50
CA CYS A 552 7.84 -30.23 18.89
C CYS A 552 7.30 -30.21 17.46
N ASP A 553 6.61 -29.13 17.13
CA ASP A 553 6.20 -28.77 15.76
C ASP A 553 7.06 -27.57 15.35
N CYS A 554 8.28 -27.80 14.88
CA CYS A 554 9.16 -26.76 14.33
C CYS A 554 9.57 -27.17 12.91
N GLU A 555 9.13 -26.44 11.88
CA GLU A 555 9.51 -26.77 10.49
C GLU A 555 10.95 -26.32 10.18
N HIS A 556 11.23 -25.03 10.38
CA HIS A 556 12.53 -24.40 10.07
C HIS A 556 13.15 -23.77 11.32
N GLY A 557 13.27 -24.54 12.40
CA GLY A 557 13.81 -24.07 13.68
C GLY A 557 14.32 -25.18 14.59
N VAL A 558 15.01 -24.79 15.66
CA VAL A 558 15.46 -25.70 16.73
C VAL A 558 14.52 -25.57 17.92
N CYS A 559 14.06 -26.70 18.47
CA CYS A 559 13.13 -26.72 19.58
C CYS A 559 13.84 -26.67 20.94
N ASP A 560 13.35 -25.85 21.87
CA ASP A 560 13.75 -25.87 23.27
C ASP A 560 13.20 -27.11 24.00
N HIS A 561 14.10 -27.87 24.63
CA HIS A 561 13.80 -29.15 25.27
C HIS A 561 12.88 -29.08 26.50
N VAL A 562 12.69 -27.90 27.11
CA VAL A 562 11.87 -27.72 28.34
C VAL A 562 10.48 -27.21 27.98
N THR A 563 10.41 -26.21 27.11
CA THR A 563 9.21 -25.42 26.80
C THR A 563 8.53 -25.79 25.49
N GLY A 564 9.26 -26.40 24.55
CA GLY A 564 8.75 -26.73 23.21
C GLY A 564 8.76 -25.56 22.22
N ASN A 565 9.26 -24.39 22.62
CA ASN A 565 9.34 -23.22 21.76
C ASN A 565 10.39 -23.41 20.65
N CYS A 566 10.08 -22.93 19.45
CA CYS A 566 11.01 -22.98 18.31
C CYS A 566 11.85 -21.69 18.21
N ASP A 567 13.17 -21.83 18.19
CA ASP A 567 14.10 -20.74 17.80
C ASP A 567 14.36 -20.90 16.28
N CYS A 568 13.86 -19.95 15.49
CA CYS A 568 13.81 -20.08 14.03
C CYS A 568 15.15 -19.86 13.33
N LEU A 569 15.36 -20.59 12.24
CA LEU A 569 16.50 -20.38 11.35
C LEU A 569 16.42 -19.02 10.65
N VAL A 570 17.58 -18.51 10.22
CA VAL A 570 17.71 -17.25 9.48
C VAL A 570 16.74 -17.21 8.29
N GLY A 571 15.95 -16.14 8.19
CA GLY A 571 14.94 -15.97 7.16
C GLY A 571 13.56 -16.57 7.47
N TRP A 572 13.36 -17.15 8.65
CA TRP A 572 12.09 -17.76 9.09
C TRP A 572 11.55 -17.16 10.41
N ASN A 573 10.23 -17.23 10.58
CA ASN A 573 9.45 -16.63 11.66
C ASN A 573 8.15 -17.43 11.90
N GLY A 574 7.39 -17.05 12.92
CA GLY A 574 6.22 -17.78 13.41
C GLY A 574 6.57 -18.72 14.56
N THR A 575 5.58 -19.10 15.36
CA THR A 575 5.77 -19.93 16.57
C THR A 575 6.30 -21.33 16.28
N ASN A 576 6.05 -21.86 15.08
CA ASN A 576 6.58 -23.12 14.55
C ASN A 576 7.54 -22.93 13.35
N CYS A 577 8.00 -21.69 13.10
CA CYS A 577 8.94 -21.36 12.02
C CYS A 577 8.46 -21.74 10.60
N ASN A 578 7.15 -21.62 10.34
CA ASN A 578 6.51 -21.93 9.06
C ASN A 578 6.39 -20.71 8.11
N HIS A 579 6.66 -19.49 8.59
CA HIS A 579 6.58 -18.27 7.79
C HIS A 579 7.99 -17.83 7.39
N THR A 580 8.19 -17.51 6.11
CA THR A 580 9.38 -16.76 5.68
C THR A 580 9.32 -15.33 6.22
N CYS A 581 10.46 -14.65 6.30
CA CYS A 581 10.44 -13.21 6.59
C CYS A 581 9.59 -12.47 5.54
N LYS A 582 8.56 -11.77 6.03
CA LYS A 582 7.68 -10.98 5.20
C LYS A 582 8.40 -9.71 4.78
N PHE A 583 8.43 -9.41 3.48
CA PHE A 583 8.90 -8.14 2.95
C PHE A 583 8.27 -6.97 3.73
N PRO A 584 9.05 -5.95 4.17
CA PRO A 584 10.41 -5.62 3.75
C PRO A 584 11.55 -6.23 4.59
N TYR A 585 11.32 -7.31 5.36
CA TYR A 585 12.31 -7.85 6.29
C TYR A 585 13.02 -9.12 5.81
N PHE A 586 14.25 -9.32 6.28
CA PHE A 586 15.07 -10.52 6.05
C PHE A 586 15.96 -10.88 7.26
N GLY A 587 16.68 -11.99 7.14
CA GLY A 587 17.77 -12.35 8.04
C GLY A 587 17.32 -12.96 9.37
N GLU A 588 18.19 -12.88 10.40
CA GLU A 588 17.91 -13.49 11.71
C GLU A 588 16.71 -12.81 12.39
N ARG A 589 15.72 -13.62 12.78
CA ARG A 589 14.44 -13.18 13.40
C ARG A 589 13.69 -12.10 12.60
N CYS A 590 13.97 -11.96 11.31
CA CYS A 590 13.38 -10.95 10.42
C CYS A 590 13.53 -9.51 10.93
N LEU A 591 14.68 -9.17 11.51
CA LEU A 591 14.95 -7.83 12.06
C LEU A 591 15.72 -6.90 11.10
N GLN A 592 16.22 -7.43 9.98
CA GLN A 592 16.98 -6.64 9.00
C GLN A 592 16.04 -6.13 7.90
N LEU A 593 16.16 -4.86 7.53
CA LEU A 593 15.34 -4.22 6.50
C LEU A 593 16.04 -4.31 5.13
N CYS A 594 15.30 -4.68 4.10
CA CYS A 594 15.82 -4.80 2.74
C CYS A 594 16.03 -3.44 2.07
N ASP A 595 17.24 -3.23 1.53
CA ASP A 595 17.62 -2.06 0.72
C ASP A 595 17.46 -2.38 -0.77
N CYS A 596 16.22 -2.36 -1.26
CA CYS A 596 15.88 -2.56 -2.67
C CYS A 596 14.90 -1.45 -3.11
N GLU A 597 15.29 -0.57 -4.04
CA GLU A 597 14.39 0.49 -4.53
C GLU A 597 13.29 -0.06 -5.46
N HIS A 598 13.68 -0.81 -6.49
CA HIS A 598 12.79 -1.39 -7.50
C HIS A 598 12.96 -2.91 -7.58
N GLY A 599 12.77 -3.61 -6.45
CA GLY A 599 12.97 -5.06 -6.36
C GLY A 599 12.40 -5.66 -5.08
N VAL A 600 12.48 -6.99 -4.98
CA VAL A 600 12.16 -7.75 -3.76
C VAL A 600 13.41 -8.46 -3.29
N CYS A 601 13.67 -8.45 -1.99
CA CYS A 601 14.81 -9.13 -1.39
C CYS A 601 14.55 -10.62 -1.12
N ASP A 602 15.61 -11.41 -1.19
CA ASP A 602 15.65 -12.75 -0.63
C ASP A 602 15.52 -12.72 0.91
N HIS A 603 14.58 -13.49 1.45
CA HIS A 603 14.21 -13.46 2.87
C HIS A 603 15.32 -13.95 3.83
N VAL A 604 16.33 -14.67 3.34
CA VAL A 604 17.46 -15.17 4.13
C VAL A 604 18.66 -14.21 4.06
N THR A 605 19.01 -13.76 2.86
CA THR A 605 20.27 -13.05 2.57
C THR A 605 20.12 -11.55 2.33
N GLY A 606 18.90 -11.05 2.11
CA GLY A 606 18.63 -9.64 1.82
C GLY A 606 18.99 -9.20 0.40
N LYS A 607 19.51 -10.11 -0.44
CA LYS A 607 19.89 -9.79 -1.83
C LYS A 607 18.65 -9.46 -2.66
N CYS A 608 18.66 -8.34 -3.36
CA CYS A 608 17.57 -7.93 -4.25
C CYS A 608 17.51 -8.77 -5.54
N ASP A 609 16.29 -9.16 -5.93
CA ASP A 609 15.92 -9.53 -7.31
C ASP A 609 15.11 -8.36 -7.88
N CYS A 610 15.59 -7.78 -8.99
CA CYS A 610 15.08 -6.52 -9.51
C CYS A 610 13.84 -6.71 -10.38
N LEU A 611 12.96 -5.71 -10.35
CA LEU A 611 11.84 -5.62 -11.28
C LEU A 611 12.35 -5.46 -12.72
N VAL A 612 11.55 -5.91 -13.68
CA VAL A 612 11.85 -5.82 -15.12
C VAL A 612 12.19 -4.37 -15.50
N GLY A 613 13.31 -4.18 -16.21
CA GLY A 613 13.84 -2.87 -16.57
C GLY A 613 14.78 -2.22 -15.54
N TRP A 614 15.06 -2.88 -14.43
CA TRP A 614 15.97 -2.41 -13.37
C TRP A 614 17.13 -3.38 -13.11
N ASN A 615 18.23 -2.83 -12.62
CA ASN A 615 19.52 -3.48 -12.37
C ASN A 615 20.26 -2.76 -11.24
N GLY A 616 21.44 -3.27 -10.87
CA GLY A 616 22.19 -2.84 -9.69
C GLY A 616 21.94 -3.76 -8.49
N THR A 617 22.79 -3.66 -7.47
CA THR A 617 22.71 -4.52 -6.28
C THR A 617 21.49 -4.25 -5.40
N ASN A 618 20.96 -3.02 -5.46
CA ASN A 618 19.75 -2.54 -4.78
C ASN A 618 18.67 -2.04 -5.76
N CYS A 619 18.77 -2.41 -7.05
CA CYS A 619 17.76 -2.11 -8.07
C CYS A 619 17.47 -0.61 -8.29
N ASN A 620 18.50 0.21 -8.18
CA ASN A 620 18.46 1.68 -8.34
C ASN A 620 18.81 2.15 -9.77
N HIS A 621 19.31 1.26 -10.64
CA HIS A 621 19.67 1.60 -12.02
C HIS A 621 18.62 1.08 -13.00
N ALA A 622 17.91 1.99 -13.66
CA ALA A 622 17.17 1.66 -14.89
C ALA A 622 18.13 1.07 -15.94
N CYS A 623 17.65 0.17 -16.80
CA CYS A 623 18.47 -0.38 -17.89
C CYS A 623 19.01 0.74 -18.78
N GLU A 624 20.34 0.84 -18.85
CA GLU A 624 21.01 1.84 -19.68
C GLU A 624 20.90 1.46 -21.16
N PHE A 625 20.61 2.45 -22.01
CA PHE A 625 20.54 2.25 -23.46
C PHE A 625 21.87 1.65 -23.99
N PRO A 626 21.85 0.57 -24.79
CA PRO A 626 20.72 0.08 -25.58
C PRO A 626 19.90 -1.06 -24.94
N TYR A 627 19.99 -1.32 -23.64
CA TYR A 627 19.40 -2.50 -23.02
C TYR A 627 18.03 -2.27 -22.35
N PHE A 628 17.23 -3.33 -22.24
CA PHE A 628 15.91 -3.33 -21.62
C PHE A 628 15.51 -4.70 -21.04
N GLY A 629 14.38 -4.73 -20.33
CA GLY A 629 13.69 -5.95 -19.92
C GLY A 629 14.30 -6.60 -18.68
N ASP A 630 14.05 -7.90 -18.50
CA ASP A 630 14.55 -8.65 -17.34
C ASP A 630 16.09 -8.66 -17.34
N ARG A 631 16.66 -8.23 -16.21
CA ARG A 631 18.11 -8.09 -15.97
C ARG A 631 18.89 -7.34 -17.07
N CYS A 632 18.21 -6.47 -17.83
CA CYS A 632 18.77 -5.73 -18.96
C CYS A 632 19.47 -6.62 -20.01
N LEU A 633 18.98 -7.83 -20.25
CA LEU A 633 19.59 -8.78 -21.19
C LEU A 633 19.12 -8.61 -22.64
N GLN A 634 18.05 -7.84 -22.88
CA GLN A 634 17.50 -7.62 -24.21
C GLN A 634 18.02 -6.29 -24.77
N GLN A 635 18.29 -6.21 -26.07
CA GLN A 635 18.81 -5.00 -26.72
C GLN A 635 17.75 -4.36 -27.62
N CYS A 636 17.55 -3.05 -27.48
CA CYS A 636 16.64 -2.25 -28.29
C CYS A 636 17.19 -2.01 -29.70
N GLU A 637 16.28 -1.99 -30.68
CA GLU A 637 16.58 -1.73 -32.09
C GLU A 637 15.97 -0.39 -32.58
N CYS A 638 16.04 0.65 -31.75
CA CYS A 638 15.55 1.98 -32.09
C CYS A 638 16.61 2.76 -32.89
N GLU A 639 16.29 3.20 -34.11
CA GLU A 639 17.21 4.01 -34.92
C GLU A 639 17.15 5.49 -34.55
N HIS A 640 15.95 6.10 -34.62
CA HIS A 640 15.71 7.51 -34.34
C HIS A 640 14.68 7.70 -33.22
N GLY A 641 14.94 7.08 -32.05
CA GLY A 641 14.04 7.11 -30.91
C GLY A 641 14.70 6.70 -29.61
N VAL A 642 14.05 7.02 -28.49
CA VAL A 642 14.47 6.58 -27.15
C VAL A 642 13.75 5.26 -26.85
N CYS A 643 14.47 4.30 -26.27
CA CYS A 643 13.89 3.01 -25.90
C CYS A 643 13.35 3.03 -24.46
N ASP A 644 12.16 2.46 -24.25
CA ASP A 644 11.65 2.18 -22.91
C ASP A 644 12.39 1.00 -22.26
N HIS A 645 13.07 1.28 -21.15
CA HIS A 645 13.87 0.34 -20.36
C HIS A 645 13.12 -0.92 -19.87
N VAL A 646 11.80 -0.91 -19.74
CA VAL A 646 11.01 -2.07 -19.29
C VAL A 646 10.55 -2.93 -20.46
N THR A 647 10.00 -2.29 -21.49
CA THR A 647 9.24 -2.95 -22.57
C THR A 647 9.98 -3.07 -23.90
N GLY A 648 11.09 -2.34 -24.08
CA GLY A 648 11.84 -2.32 -25.34
C GLY A 648 11.17 -1.51 -26.46
N LYS A 649 10.09 -0.80 -26.15
CA LYS A 649 9.35 -0.01 -27.13
C LYS A 649 10.09 1.29 -27.42
N CYS A 650 10.25 1.62 -28.70
CA CYS A 650 10.78 2.92 -29.12
C CYS A 650 9.70 4.01 -29.07
N ASP A 651 9.99 5.14 -28.43
CA ASP A 651 9.29 6.41 -28.65
C ASP A 651 10.15 7.25 -29.61
N CYS A 652 9.56 7.60 -30.76
CA CYS A 652 10.31 8.19 -31.88
C CYS A 652 10.53 9.68 -31.72
N LEU A 653 11.69 10.15 -32.18
CA LEU A 653 11.99 11.57 -32.31
C LEU A 653 11.09 12.21 -33.37
N ASP A 654 10.91 13.53 -33.27
CA ASP A 654 10.11 14.32 -34.21
C ASP A 654 10.51 14.05 -35.67
N GLY A 655 9.50 13.85 -36.52
CA GLY A 655 9.71 13.52 -37.92
C GLY A 655 9.97 12.04 -38.21
N TRP A 656 9.93 11.14 -37.22
CA TRP A 656 10.10 9.70 -37.38
C TRP A 656 8.93 8.88 -36.81
N ASN A 657 8.71 7.70 -37.38
CA ASN A 657 7.61 6.78 -37.10
C ASN A 657 8.04 5.32 -37.41
N GLY A 658 7.14 4.37 -37.16
CA GLY A 658 7.42 2.93 -37.19
C GLY A 658 7.84 2.42 -35.82
N THR A 659 7.68 1.12 -35.57
CA THR A 659 7.98 0.48 -34.27
C THR A 659 9.46 0.53 -33.88
N LYS A 660 10.35 0.83 -34.85
CA LYS A 660 11.80 1.02 -34.67
C LYS A 660 12.28 2.44 -34.98
N CYS A 661 11.36 3.38 -35.27
CA CYS A 661 11.67 4.75 -35.65
C CYS A 661 12.56 4.86 -36.90
N ASN A 662 12.32 3.99 -37.89
CA ASN A 662 13.06 3.87 -39.14
C ASN A 662 12.30 4.42 -40.36
N HIS A 663 11.15 5.06 -40.15
CA HIS A 663 10.36 5.68 -41.20
C HIS A 663 10.23 7.18 -40.96
N ALA A 664 10.84 8.01 -41.81
CA ALA A 664 10.58 9.45 -41.83
C ALA A 664 9.10 9.73 -42.11
N CYS A 665 8.55 10.81 -41.55
CA CYS A 665 7.16 11.18 -41.78
C CYS A 665 6.87 11.36 -43.28
N LYS A 666 5.85 10.63 -43.75
CA LYS A 666 5.43 10.69 -45.14
C LYS A 666 4.60 11.95 -45.36
N PHE A 667 4.94 12.73 -46.39
CA PHE A 667 4.12 13.86 -46.85
C PHE A 667 2.64 13.44 -47.00
N PRO A 668 1.67 14.24 -46.47
CA PRO A 668 1.80 15.62 -46.01
C PRO A 668 2.08 15.80 -44.50
N TYR A 669 2.63 14.80 -43.80
CA TYR A 669 2.78 14.84 -42.33
C TYR A 669 4.21 15.14 -41.85
N PHE A 670 4.34 15.79 -40.68
CA PHE A 670 5.61 16.11 -40.03
C PHE A 670 5.50 16.11 -38.48
N GLY A 671 6.65 16.32 -37.80
CA GLY A 671 6.72 16.59 -36.36
C GLY A 671 6.47 15.37 -35.47
N GLU A 672 6.11 15.61 -34.21
CA GLU A 672 5.85 14.54 -33.22
C GLU A 672 4.85 13.51 -33.78
N ARG A 673 5.27 12.25 -33.82
CA ARG A 673 4.48 11.09 -34.27
C ARG A 673 3.82 11.24 -35.66
N CYS A 674 4.31 12.16 -36.50
CA CYS A 674 3.73 12.50 -37.80
C CYS A 674 2.25 12.93 -37.73
N LEU A 675 1.85 13.64 -36.67
CA LEU A 675 0.47 14.09 -36.50
C LEU A 675 0.21 15.51 -37.04
N GLN A 676 1.26 16.28 -37.32
CA GLN A 676 1.14 17.66 -37.82
C GLN A 676 1.04 17.66 -39.35
N LEU A 677 0.15 18.48 -39.91
CA LEU A 677 -0.09 18.58 -41.35
C LEU A 677 0.68 19.75 -41.95
N CYS A 678 1.46 19.50 -43.00
CA CYS A 678 2.23 20.51 -43.71
C CYS A 678 1.33 21.46 -44.50
N ASP A 679 1.54 22.77 -44.32
CA ASP A 679 0.80 23.85 -44.98
C ASP A 679 1.66 24.50 -46.07
N CYS A 680 2.04 23.68 -47.05
CA CYS A 680 2.84 24.08 -48.21
C CYS A 680 1.98 23.96 -49.49
N GLU A 681 1.75 25.07 -50.19
CA GLU A 681 0.95 25.06 -51.42
C GLU A 681 1.76 24.50 -52.61
N HIS A 682 2.90 25.11 -52.91
CA HIS A 682 3.77 24.74 -54.04
C HIS A 682 5.18 24.37 -53.55
N GLY A 683 5.26 23.39 -52.64
CA GLY A 683 6.52 22.95 -52.05
C GLY A 683 6.38 21.62 -51.30
N VAL A 684 7.52 21.04 -50.92
CA VAL A 684 7.58 19.86 -50.05
C VAL A 684 8.02 20.32 -48.67
N CYS A 685 7.41 19.79 -47.61
CA CYS A 685 7.83 20.10 -46.25
C CYS A 685 8.96 19.18 -45.76
N ASP A 686 9.84 19.75 -44.95
CA ASP A 686 10.75 19.02 -44.10
C ASP A 686 9.99 18.17 -43.06
N HIS A 687 10.29 16.87 -42.99
CA HIS A 687 9.51 15.91 -42.20
C HIS A 687 9.66 16.10 -40.68
N VAL A 688 10.69 16.79 -40.21
CA VAL A 688 10.91 17.08 -38.78
C VAL A 688 10.24 18.40 -38.39
N THR A 689 10.54 19.46 -39.15
CA THR A 689 10.21 20.86 -38.79
C THR A 689 8.98 21.43 -39.47
N GLY A 690 8.44 20.75 -40.49
CA GLY A 690 7.29 21.22 -41.29
C GLY A 690 7.60 22.39 -42.23
N LYS A 691 8.86 22.85 -42.27
CA LYS A 691 9.28 23.97 -43.10
C LYS A 691 9.17 23.61 -44.58
N CYS A 692 8.48 24.43 -45.36
CA CYS A 692 8.38 24.26 -46.80
C CYS A 692 9.69 24.60 -47.53
N ASP A 693 10.16 23.72 -48.41
CA ASP A 693 11.10 24.05 -49.48
C ASP A 693 10.32 24.16 -50.79
N CYS A 694 10.40 25.32 -51.44
CA CYS A 694 9.50 25.70 -52.51
C CYS A 694 9.93 25.14 -53.88
N LEU A 695 8.94 24.80 -54.70
CA LEU A 695 9.17 24.48 -56.10
C LEU A 695 9.70 25.71 -56.86
N VAL A 696 10.45 25.45 -57.93
CA VAL A 696 11.02 26.48 -58.81
C VAL A 696 9.92 27.47 -59.25
N GLY A 697 10.19 28.77 -59.12
CA GLY A 697 9.22 29.83 -59.41
C GLY A 697 8.32 30.24 -58.24
N TRP A 698 8.45 29.61 -57.06
CA TRP A 698 7.66 29.91 -55.86
C TRP A 698 8.54 30.29 -54.66
N ASN A 699 7.97 31.09 -53.75
CA ASN A 699 8.62 31.67 -52.57
C ASN A 699 7.57 31.95 -51.47
N GLY A 700 8.01 32.44 -50.31
CA GLY A 700 7.22 32.60 -49.10
C GLY A 700 7.31 31.38 -48.20
N THR A 701 6.98 31.53 -46.92
CA THR A 701 7.11 30.46 -45.91
C THR A 701 6.17 29.26 -46.13
N LYS A 702 5.12 29.44 -46.95
CA LYS A 702 4.17 28.41 -47.39
C LYS A 702 4.22 28.11 -48.89
N CYS A 703 5.19 28.69 -49.61
CA CYS A 703 5.32 28.58 -51.07
C CYS A 703 4.06 29.03 -51.84
N ASN A 704 3.42 30.09 -51.37
CA ASN A 704 2.20 30.68 -51.90
C ASN A 704 2.42 31.99 -52.69
N HIS A 705 3.69 32.35 -52.95
CA HIS A 705 4.05 33.54 -53.72
C HIS A 705 4.86 33.16 -54.96
N ALA A 706 4.26 33.31 -56.14
CA ALA A 706 4.98 33.27 -57.40
C ALA A 706 6.12 34.31 -57.41
N CYS A 707 7.24 33.99 -58.07
CA CYS A 707 8.36 34.93 -58.19
C CYS A 707 7.92 36.25 -58.83
N LYS A 708 8.09 37.34 -58.08
CA LYS A 708 7.70 38.66 -58.52
C LYS A 708 8.73 39.20 -59.51
N PHE A 709 8.26 39.66 -60.67
CA PHE A 709 9.09 40.38 -61.65
C PHE A 709 9.95 41.47 -60.97
N PRO A 710 11.25 41.56 -61.26
CA PRO A 710 11.99 40.90 -62.36
C PRO A 710 12.63 39.55 -62.02
N TYR A 711 12.19 38.84 -60.97
CA TYR A 711 12.84 37.60 -60.53
C TYR A 711 12.12 36.32 -60.97
N PHE A 712 12.88 35.24 -61.17
CA PHE A 712 12.39 33.91 -61.55
C PHE A 712 13.26 32.77 -61.00
N GLY A 713 12.85 31.52 -61.24
CA GLY A 713 13.66 30.34 -61.00
C GLY A 713 13.68 29.89 -59.54
N ASP A 714 14.68 29.09 -59.17
CA ASP A 714 14.79 28.56 -57.80
C ASP A 714 14.96 29.70 -56.77
N ARG A 715 14.15 29.65 -55.72
CA ARG A 715 14.05 30.65 -54.64
C ARG A 715 13.95 32.12 -55.12
N CYS A 716 13.51 32.34 -56.36
CA CYS A 716 13.47 33.64 -57.05
C CYS A 716 14.83 34.38 -57.08
N LEU A 717 15.94 33.66 -57.20
CA LEU A 717 17.28 34.24 -57.21
C LEU A 717 17.77 34.68 -58.59
N GLN A 718 17.12 34.25 -59.67
CA GLN A 718 17.50 34.58 -61.04
C GLN A 718 16.75 35.83 -61.53
N HIS A 719 17.33 36.59 -62.45
CA HIS A 719 16.81 37.88 -62.90
C HIS A 719 16.47 37.84 -64.40
N CYS A 720 15.25 38.22 -64.74
CA CYS A 720 14.76 38.26 -66.12
C CYS A 720 15.35 39.44 -66.89
N GLU A 721 15.79 39.20 -68.12
CA GLU A 721 16.36 40.22 -69.00
C GLU A 721 15.34 40.69 -70.06
N CYS A 722 14.05 40.68 -69.73
CA CYS A 722 12.97 41.11 -70.63
C CYS A 722 12.86 42.65 -70.63
N GLU A 723 13.06 43.29 -71.78
CA GLU A 723 12.95 44.75 -71.91
C GLU A 723 11.49 45.22 -72.04
N HIS A 724 10.75 44.67 -73.02
CA HIS A 724 9.37 45.04 -73.33
C HIS A 724 8.43 43.82 -73.27
N GLY A 725 8.41 43.13 -72.12
CA GLY A 725 7.62 41.93 -71.92
C GLY A 725 7.49 41.55 -70.44
N MET A 726 6.54 40.66 -70.14
CA MET A 726 6.51 39.98 -68.85
C MET A 726 7.41 38.74 -68.89
N CYS A 727 7.80 38.25 -67.72
CA CYS A 727 8.68 37.10 -67.59
C CYS A 727 7.96 35.96 -66.87
N ASP A 728 8.07 34.73 -67.38
CA ASP A 728 7.58 33.56 -66.67
C ASP A 728 8.41 33.31 -65.41
N HIS A 729 7.72 33.30 -64.27
CA HIS A 729 8.26 33.09 -62.93
C HIS A 729 9.05 31.78 -62.73
N VAL A 730 8.76 30.73 -63.50
CA VAL A 730 9.44 29.42 -63.39
C VAL A 730 10.67 29.34 -64.30
N THR A 731 10.50 29.69 -65.58
CA THR A 731 11.47 29.43 -66.65
C THR A 731 12.31 30.64 -67.08
N GLY A 732 11.91 31.86 -66.72
CA GLY A 732 12.60 33.09 -67.12
C GLY A 732 12.33 33.54 -68.56
N LYS A 733 11.40 32.87 -69.27
CA LYS A 733 11.07 33.18 -70.65
C LYS A 733 10.26 34.49 -70.74
N CYS A 734 10.60 35.34 -71.70
CA CYS A 734 9.90 36.59 -71.95
C CYS A 734 8.68 36.42 -72.87
N ASP A 735 7.52 36.91 -72.44
CA ASP A 735 6.32 37.10 -73.25
C ASP A 735 6.22 38.59 -73.63
N CYS A 736 6.45 38.88 -74.92
CA CYS A 736 6.61 40.25 -75.41
C CYS A 736 5.28 40.99 -75.57
N LEU A 737 5.28 42.27 -75.23
CA LEU A 737 4.17 43.18 -75.48
C LEU A 737 3.95 43.39 -76.99
N ASP A 738 2.74 43.80 -77.36
CA ASP A 738 2.42 44.11 -78.75
C ASP A 738 3.36 45.16 -79.34
N GLY A 739 3.78 44.90 -80.59
CA GLY A 739 4.84 45.67 -81.24
C GLY A 739 6.27 45.19 -80.98
N TRP A 740 6.52 44.19 -80.11
CA TRP A 740 7.87 43.70 -79.81
C TRP A 740 8.06 42.21 -80.14
N ASN A 741 9.31 41.80 -80.41
CA ASN A 741 9.75 40.41 -80.62
C ASN A 741 11.21 40.19 -80.14
N GLY A 742 11.70 38.97 -80.31
CA GLY A 742 13.02 38.53 -79.83
C GLY A 742 12.95 37.87 -78.45
N THR A 743 13.96 37.07 -78.08
CA THR A 743 13.97 36.29 -76.82
C THR A 743 14.02 37.14 -75.55
N LYS A 744 14.37 38.43 -75.67
CA LYS A 744 14.39 39.44 -74.61
C LYS A 744 13.40 40.59 -74.83
N CYS A 745 12.54 40.49 -75.86
CA CYS A 745 11.59 41.54 -76.23
C CYS A 745 12.25 42.91 -76.50
N ASN A 746 13.41 42.88 -77.16
CA ASN A 746 14.26 44.02 -77.45
C ASN A 746 14.19 44.47 -78.93
N HIS A 747 13.47 43.74 -79.79
CA HIS A 747 13.29 44.11 -81.20
C HIS A 747 11.88 44.65 -81.44
N GLY A 748 11.77 45.89 -81.92
CA GLY A 748 10.49 46.40 -82.43
C GLY A 748 10.09 45.65 -83.71
N LYS A 749 8.82 45.24 -83.80
CA LYS A 749 8.21 44.78 -85.06
C LYS A 749 8.17 45.98 -86.01
N GLN A 750 9.01 45.96 -87.04
CA GLN A 750 8.87 46.89 -88.16
C GLN A 750 7.51 46.64 -88.82
N THR A 751 6.75 47.71 -89.00
CA THR A 751 5.41 47.73 -89.64
C THR A 751 5.50 47.70 -91.15
#